data_AF-A0A399IA57-F1
#
_entry.id   AF-A0A399IA57-F1
#
_cell.length_a   1.000
_cell.length_b   1.000
_cell.length_c   1.000
_cell.angle_alpha   90.00
_cell.angle_beta   90.00
_cell.angle_gamma   90.00
#
_symmetry.space_group_name_H-M   'P 1'
#
loop_
_entity.id
_entity.type
_entity.pdbx_description
1 polymer ?
#
loop_
_entity_poly.entity_id
_entity_poly.type
_entity_poly.pdbx_seq_one_letter_code
_entity_poly.pdbx_strand_id
1 'polypeptide(L)'
;MGEETPFVTGLFSWVESGYQLLTTKENATPDFCSWRFWAREAGKNSLVCGVVRVSSDSLGRPYPLVIIGSGPLGNWQENWDLLPFSGERTWRQIEYIASNLFADFKKLEEEIRTIRPPDANWPELARKRNELNFLGSPIDPYASFLDYRELKKTAAATAGKQEVFISLDRGSCDDKIMHVSLWHLLTRESANKSLPNAIFMGGTLEKAYMSVFKRAIKPSDFVRLWSAAAVGAEDNMIGADFSMDLSVLGKQPISMDKPSGSDVRYDPAFDELQTEVDKLSSPAVAGTVNWEKVCRFSTDILMNKSKDLLVASYLSVALIHTRRNDGFTVGLKVYQDLLERFWEDLYPQKIRMRGRTRSIEWWLEKTEAALKQVNDISYPAAQLGIIKDSLNRLDSFLSEHLENSPSLNPIKEYFNKISAPAEDAAQTEPATNIAQEPVEEKPVVTIEPKPFKSEEVAVSQKITSQQEAGKTLNDGLLKISEASYFLWQQDLASPQVYRLTRTAAWYAVNELPPATNSQTRIPPPATQVKNLLLNLKNNGDAEALLKAAETRISQYIFWIDLNRLTAEALSRLGSRFEKAHDAVCEETAFLLQRLPGLDDLTFSDGTPFATPDTKQWLRSIAFHGPRNAYASAAADETGEENIEQSIKKNIGEMQSLVRRGKLINAMEMVQQKLRNCSSHREILLWRLALSQMLIDTGKSKLALPHLEQVLKDIDKYWLEEYDPDFAMRGYKLAWLAFDSQAGQLFKERATDVLHRIGRLDMPEMVRLSKG
;
A
#
# COMPACT_ATOMS: atom_id res chain seq x y z
N MET A 1 -33.50 -20.62 32.98
CA MET A 1 -32.66 -21.26 34.01
C MET A 1 -31.50 -20.33 34.32
N GLY A 2 -31.10 -20.23 35.59
CA GLY A 2 -30.10 -19.26 36.02
C GLY A 2 -30.72 -17.96 36.52
N GLU A 3 -29.94 -17.20 37.30
CA GLU A 3 -30.34 -15.89 37.79
C GLU A 3 -30.41 -14.89 36.62
N GLU A 4 -31.53 -14.18 36.50
CA GLU A 4 -31.62 -13.07 35.57
C GLU A 4 -30.79 -11.90 36.10
N THR A 5 -29.70 -11.58 35.40
CA THR A 5 -28.94 -10.34 35.65
C THR A 5 -29.21 -9.33 34.54
N PRO A 6 -29.13 -8.01 34.82
CA PRO A 6 -29.32 -6.98 33.79
C PRO A 6 -28.40 -7.17 32.57
N PHE A 7 -27.20 -7.72 32.77
CA PHE A 7 -26.29 -8.06 31.70
C PHE A 7 -26.83 -9.19 30.82
N VAL A 8 -27.30 -10.29 31.45
CA VAL A 8 -27.88 -11.44 30.74
C VAL A 8 -29.08 -11.02 29.91
N THR A 9 -30.00 -10.24 30.48
CA THR A 9 -31.17 -9.71 29.76
C THR A 9 -30.74 -8.82 28.59
N GLY A 10 -29.74 -7.96 28.80
CA GLY A 10 -29.18 -7.10 27.74
C GLY A 10 -28.53 -7.90 26.60
N LEU A 11 -27.83 -9.00 26.92
CA LEU A 11 -27.22 -9.88 25.92
C LEU A 11 -28.28 -10.60 25.08
N PHE A 12 -29.34 -11.13 25.70
CA PHE A 12 -30.45 -11.75 24.95
C PHE A 12 -31.16 -10.75 24.04
N SER A 13 -31.43 -9.54 24.53
CA SER A 13 -32.00 -8.45 23.71
C SER A 13 -31.09 -8.07 22.54
N TRP A 14 -29.77 -8.06 22.74
CA TRP A 14 -28.79 -7.83 21.69
C TRP A 14 -28.83 -8.93 20.61
N VAL A 15 -28.90 -10.20 21.00
CA VAL A 15 -29.02 -11.33 20.06
C VAL A 15 -30.33 -11.27 19.28
N GLU A 16 -31.45 -11.05 19.96
CA GLU A 16 -32.78 -10.97 19.32
C GLU A 16 -32.84 -9.82 18.31
N SER A 17 -32.43 -8.61 18.72
CA SER A 17 -32.42 -7.42 17.86
C SER A 17 -31.48 -7.61 16.66
N GLY A 18 -30.30 -8.19 16.90
CA GLY A 18 -29.31 -8.48 15.87
C GLY A 18 -29.81 -9.49 14.83
N TYR A 19 -30.46 -10.56 15.29
CA TYR A 19 -30.99 -11.61 14.41
C TYR A 19 -32.17 -11.12 13.56
N GLN A 20 -33.05 -10.29 14.13
CA GLN A 20 -34.13 -9.63 13.38
C GLN A 20 -33.57 -8.71 12.29
N LEU A 21 -32.52 -7.93 12.60
CA LEU A 21 -31.87 -7.07 11.61
C LEU A 21 -31.25 -7.87 10.46
N LEU A 22 -30.63 -9.01 10.76
CA LEU A 22 -30.01 -9.88 9.76
C LEU A 22 -31.04 -10.48 8.81
N THR A 23 -32.09 -11.09 9.36
CA THR A 23 -33.17 -11.73 8.57
C THR A 23 -33.96 -10.74 7.71
N THR A 24 -34.07 -9.48 8.15
CA THR A 24 -34.74 -8.42 7.37
C THR A 24 -33.87 -7.89 6.21
N LYS A 25 -32.53 -7.91 6.35
CA LYS A 25 -31.61 -7.35 5.37
C LYS A 25 -31.28 -8.28 4.21
N GLU A 26 -31.05 -9.57 4.47
CA GLU A 26 -30.42 -10.47 3.50
C GLU A 26 -31.42 -11.32 2.69
N ASN A 27 -32.71 -11.36 3.06
CA ASN A 27 -33.73 -12.22 2.40
C ASN A 27 -33.27 -13.68 2.19
N ALA A 28 -32.34 -14.17 3.01
CA ALA A 28 -31.73 -15.49 2.93
C ALA A 28 -31.58 -16.08 4.34
N THR A 29 -31.54 -17.41 4.42
CA THR A 29 -31.21 -18.11 5.68
C THR A 29 -29.74 -17.88 6.01
N PRO A 30 -29.39 -17.38 7.21
CA PRO A 30 -28.00 -17.20 7.60
C PRO A 30 -27.22 -18.50 7.46
N ASP A 31 -26.01 -18.41 6.91
CA ASP A 31 -25.06 -19.52 6.91
C ASP A 31 -24.76 -19.97 8.35
N PHE A 32 -24.36 -21.23 8.50
CA PHE A 32 -23.98 -21.75 9.80
C PHE A 32 -22.79 -20.98 10.37
N CYS A 33 -22.96 -20.41 11.56
CA CYS A 33 -21.87 -19.87 12.34
C CYS A 33 -22.00 -20.22 13.83
N SER A 34 -20.85 -20.37 14.50
CA SER A 34 -20.76 -20.58 15.94
C SER A 34 -19.69 -19.68 16.55
N TRP A 35 -20.03 -19.00 17.63
CA TRP A 35 -19.17 -18.05 18.33
C TRP A 35 -19.10 -18.38 19.82
N ARG A 36 -17.91 -18.77 20.27
CA ARG A 36 -17.57 -18.81 21.69
C ARG A 36 -17.25 -17.39 22.13
N PHE A 37 -17.61 -17.03 23.35
CA PHE A 37 -17.29 -15.70 23.84
C PHE A 37 -17.10 -15.68 25.35
N TRP A 38 -16.43 -14.62 25.78
CA TRP A 38 -16.46 -14.17 27.16
C TRP A 38 -16.68 -12.66 27.21
N ALA A 39 -17.31 -12.20 28.28
CA ALA A 39 -17.60 -10.79 28.52
C ALA A 39 -17.52 -10.46 30.02
N ARG A 40 -17.24 -9.20 30.32
CA ARG A 40 -17.21 -8.69 31.70
C ARG A 40 -18.59 -8.16 32.08
N GLU A 41 -19.06 -8.53 33.27
CA GLU A 41 -20.26 -7.91 33.85
C GLU A 41 -19.86 -6.60 34.55
N ALA A 42 -20.52 -5.49 34.22
CA ALA A 42 -20.18 -4.18 34.79
C ALA A 42 -20.44 -4.15 36.31
N GLY A 43 -19.43 -3.77 37.09
CA GLY A 43 -19.54 -3.57 38.55
C GLY A 43 -19.50 -4.84 39.39
N LYS A 44 -19.31 -6.03 38.80
CA LYS A 44 -19.13 -7.30 39.52
C LYS A 44 -17.83 -7.98 39.09
N ASN A 45 -17.20 -8.74 39.99
CA ASN A 45 -16.07 -9.60 39.63
C ASN A 45 -16.55 -10.93 39.00
N SER A 46 -17.53 -10.84 38.10
CA SER A 46 -18.16 -11.99 37.44
C SER A 46 -17.69 -12.07 36.00
N LEU A 47 -17.33 -13.27 35.58
CA LEU A 47 -17.08 -13.63 34.19
C LEU A 47 -18.37 -14.17 33.59
N VAL A 48 -18.75 -13.64 32.42
CA VAL A 48 -19.79 -14.25 31.59
C VAL A 48 -19.10 -14.96 30.43
N CYS A 49 -19.42 -16.22 30.18
CA CYS A 49 -18.91 -16.94 29.02
C CYS A 49 -19.96 -17.89 28.46
N GLY A 50 -19.90 -18.15 27.16
CA GLY A 50 -20.84 -19.05 26.51
C GLY A 50 -20.60 -19.23 25.03
N VAL A 51 -21.60 -19.77 24.36
CA VAL A 51 -21.66 -19.96 22.92
C VAL A 51 -22.95 -19.35 22.38
N VAL A 52 -22.83 -18.63 21.27
CA VAL A 52 -23.96 -18.19 20.45
C VAL A 52 -23.76 -18.72 19.04
N ARG A 53 -24.76 -19.41 18.50
CA ARG A 53 -24.69 -20.08 17.19
C ARG A 53 -26.03 -20.14 16.49
N VAL A 54 -26.00 -20.45 15.20
CA VAL A 54 -27.20 -20.85 14.47
C VAL A 54 -27.56 -22.30 14.85
N SER A 55 -28.83 -22.52 15.15
CA SER A 55 -29.45 -23.84 15.34
C SER A 55 -30.76 -23.89 14.55
N SER A 56 -31.37 -25.06 14.43
CA SER A 56 -32.60 -25.25 13.68
C SER A 56 -33.60 -26.10 14.45
N ASP A 57 -34.89 -25.79 14.31
CA ASP A 57 -35.95 -26.63 14.85
C ASP A 57 -36.12 -27.92 14.03
N SER A 58 -37.04 -28.79 14.46
CA SER A 58 -37.34 -30.05 13.75
C SER A 58 -37.91 -29.86 12.34
N LEU A 59 -38.33 -28.64 11.99
CA LEU A 59 -38.83 -28.25 10.67
C LEU A 59 -37.73 -27.57 9.82
N GLY A 60 -36.50 -27.48 10.34
CA GLY A 60 -35.36 -26.88 9.66
C GLY A 60 -35.33 -25.35 9.70
N ARG A 61 -36.18 -24.69 10.51
CA ARG A 61 -36.21 -23.23 10.61
C ARG A 61 -35.05 -22.76 11.49
N PRO A 62 -34.17 -21.87 11.00
CA PRO A 62 -33.03 -21.43 11.76
C PRO A 62 -33.46 -20.46 12.88
N TYR A 63 -32.76 -20.52 14.02
CA TYR A 63 -32.88 -19.58 15.13
C TYR A 63 -31.52 -19.41 15.84
N PRO A 64 -31.26 -18.27 16.51
CA PRO A 64 -30.05 -18.09 17.29
C PRO A 64 -30.18 -18.86 18.62
N LEU A 65 -29.28 -19.81 18.87
CA LEU A 65 -29.16 -20.52 20.13
C LEU A 65 -28.04 -19.90 20.97
N VAL A 66 -28.35 -19.55 22.21
CA VAL A 66 -27.42 -18.97 23.18
C VAL A 66 -27.40 -19.84 24.43
N ILE A 67 -26.22 -20.34 24.82
CA ILE A 67 -25.99 -21.03 26.09
C ILE A 67 -24.86 -20.29 26.82
N ILE A 68 -25.14 -19.78 28.02
CA ILE A 68 -24.21 -18.94 28.78
C ILE A 68 -24.18 -19.34 30.25
N GLY A 69 -23.04 -19.10 30.89
CA GLY A 69 -22.87 -19.09 32.34
C GLY A 69 -22.35 -17.75 32.80
N SER A 70 -22.81 -17.30 33.98
CA SER A 70 -22.28 -16.14 34.68
C SER A 70 -21.91 -16.54 36.10
N GLY A 71 -20.71 -16.16 36.55
CA GLY A 71 -20.26 -16.45 37.90
C GLY A 71 -18.88 -15.88 38.23
N PRO A 72 -18.48 -15.91 39.50
CA PRO A 72 -17.14 -15.48 39.92
C PRO A 72 -16.08 -16.49 39.44
N LEU A 73 -14.93 -15.97 39.01
CA LEU A 73 -13.74 -16.76 38.70
C LEU A 73 -12.53 -16.08 39.38
N GLY A 74 -11.69 -16.81 40.12
CA GLY A 74 -10.59 -16.17 40.86
C GLY A 74 -9.59 -15.50 39.93
N ASN A 75 -9.23 -14.23 40.15
CA ASN A 75 -8.17 -13.49 39.43
C ASN A 75 -8.25 -13.50 37.88
N TRP A 76 -9.44 -13.71 37.32
CA TRP A 76 -9.62 -13.84 35.87
C TRP A 76 -9.30 -12.52 35.12
N GLN A 77 -9.56 -11.38 35.74
CA GLN A 77 -9.31 -10.05 35.15
C GLN A 77 -7.82 -9.78 34.92
N GLU A 78 -6.95 -10.43 35.69
CA GLU A 78 -5.50 -10.32 35.51
C GLU A 78 -4.97 -11.34 34.51
N ASN A 79 -5.68 -12.45 34.33
CA ASN A 79 -5.27 -13.61 33.53
C ASN A 79 -6.20 -13.87 32.35
N TRP A 80 -6.91 -12.84 31.87
CA TRP A 80 -7.93 -12.98 30.84
C TRP A 80 -7.35 -13.50 29.51
N ASP A 81 -6.05 -13.32 29.29
CA ASP A 81 -5.33 -13.85 28.15
C ASP A 81 -5.26 -15.39 28.13
N LEU A 82 -5.46 -16.04 29.29
CA LEU A 82 -5.49 -17.49 29.45
C LEU A 82 -6.92 -18.07 29.43
N LEU A 83 -7.95 -17.23 29.29
CA LEU A 83 -9.34 -17.68 29.18
C LEU A 83 -9.59 -18.66 28.03
N PRO A 84 -8.91 -18.59 26.87
CA PRO A 84 -9.03 -19.61 25.83
C PRO A 84 -8.78 -21.04 26.35
N PHE A 85 -7.81 -21.22 27.24
CA PHE A 85 -7.50 -22.52 27.84
C PHE A 85 -8.41 -22.85 29.03
N SER A 86 -8.70 -21.85 29.88
CA SER A 86 -9.60 -22.00 31.03
C SER A 86 -11.01 -22.44 30.62
N GLY A 87 -11.57 -21.82 29.57
CA GLY A 87 -12.91 -22.08 29.08
C GLY A 87 -13.01 -23.22 28.06
N GLU A 88 -11.89 -23.81 27.61
CA GLU A 88 -11.83 -24.84 26.56
C GLU A 88 -12.82 -25.99 26.85
N ARG A 89 -12.80 -26.51 28.08
CA ARG A 89 -13.67 -27.60 28.52
C ARG A 89 -15.15 -27.17 28.52
N THR A 90 -15.44 -26.00 29.06
CA THR A 90 -16.79 -25.44 29.16
C THR A 90 -17.39 -25.24 27.78
N TRP A 91 -16.67 -24.57 26.87
CA TRP A 91 -17.15 -24.35 25.51
C TRP A 91 -17.30 -25.64 24.71
N ARG A 92 -16.41 -26.63 24.88
CA ARG A 92 -16.57 -27.96 24.23
C ARG A 92 -17.85 -28.67 24.69
N GLN A 93 -18.18 -28.63 25.99
CA GLN A 93 -19.42 -29.21 26.49
C GLN A 93 -20.64 -28.47 25.94
N ILE A 94 -20.61 -27.13 25.91
CA ILE A 94 -21.70 -26.32 25.35
C ILE A 94 -21.90 -26.65 23.86
N GLU A 95 -20.84 -26.70 23.07
CA GLU A 95 -20.92 -27.04 21.64
C GLU A 95 -21.45 -28.46 21.40
N TYR A 96 -21.01 -29.42 22.21
CA TYR A 96 -21.51 -30.80 22.15
C TYR A 96 -23.02 -30.85 22.40
N ILE A 97 -23.48 -30.23 23.50
CA ILE A 97 -24.91 -30.13 23.82
C ILE A 97 -25.66 -29.43 22.69
N ALA A 98 -25.16 -28.29 22.22
CA ALA A 98 -25.81 -27.52 21.16
C ALA A 98 -25.87 -28.20 19.78
N SER A 99 -25.08 -29.26 19.57
CA SER A 99 -25.11 -30.09 18.36
C SER A 99 -26.11 -31.25 18.42
N ASN A 100 -26.64 -31.57 19.61
CA ASN A 100 -27.57 -32.67 19.80
C ASN A 100 -29.02 -32.27 19.49
N LEU A 101 -29.79 -33.24 19.01
CA LEU A 101 -31.22 -33.07 18.78
C LEU A 101 -32.00 -33.43 20.06
N PHE A 102 -32.71 -32.45 20.62
CA PHE A 102 -33.54 -32.64 21.81
C PHE A 102 -35.03 -32.62 21.45
N ALA A 103 -35.73 -33.69 21.81
CA ALA A 103 -37.20 -33.74 21.70
C ALA A 103 -37.91 -33.15 22.93
N ASP A 104 -37.20 -32.93 24.04
CA ASP A 104 -37.73 -32.46 25.31
C ASP A 104 -36.77 -31.44 25.97
N PHE A 105 -37.32 -30.29 26.36
CA PHE A 105 -36.59 -29.23 27.07
C PHE A 105 -36.02 -29.69 28.42
N LYS A 106 -36.66 -30.65 29.11
CA LYS A 106 -36.14 -31.17 30.39
C LYS A 106 -34.81 -31.90 30.22
N LYS A 107 -34.65 -32.65 29.13
CA LYS A 107 -33.37 -33.33 28.84
C LYS A 107 -32.27 -32.32 28.53
N LEU A 108 -32.60 -31.26 27.78
CA LEU A 108 -31.66 -30.17 27.53
C LEU A 108 -31.25 -29.47 28.85
N GLU A 109 -32.20 -29.24 29.76
CA GLU A 109 -31.94 -28.72 31.10
C GLU A 109 -30.98 -29.59 31.91
N GLU A 110 -31.22 -30.90 31.94
CA GLU A 110 -30.37 -31.87 32.62
C GLU A 110 -28.95 -31.87 32.06
N GLU A 111 -28.80 -31.86 30.73
CA GLU A 111 -27.50 -31.79 30.06
C GLU A 111 -26.76 -30.47 30.35
N ILE A 112 -27.45 -29.33 30.31
CA ILE A 112 -26.87 -28.01 30.62
C ILE A 112 -26.32 -27.97 32.05
N ARG A 113 -26.98 -28.63 33.01
CA ARG A 113 -26.50 -28.69 34.40
C ARG A 113 -25.19 -29.49 34.56
N THR A 114 -24.79 -30.29 33.57
CA THR A 114 -23.51 -31.03 33.58
C THR A 114 -22.32 -30.19 33.12
N ILE A 115 -22.56 -28.99 32.58
CA ILE A 115 -21.51 -28.09 32.10
C ILE A 115 -20.66 -27.65 33.29
N ARG A 116 -19.35 -27.90 33.19
CA ARG A 116 -18.40 -27.50 34.22
C ARG A 116 -17.95 -26.05 33.98
N PRO A 117 -17.79 -25.25 35.05
CA PRO A 117 -17.27 -23.89 34.92
C PRO A 117 -15.82 -23.88 34.45
N PRO A 118 -15.32 -22.74 33.92
CA PRO A 118 -13.92 -22.57 33.57
C PRO A 118 -12.97 -22.80 34.76
N ASP A 119 -11.76 -23.30 34.49
CA ASP A 119 -10.75 -23.56 35.52
C ASP A 119 -9.92 -22.30 35.83
N ALA A 120 -9.65 -22.02 37.10
CA ALA A 120 -8.83 -20.91 37.57
C ALA A 120 -7.37 -21.29 37.90
N ASN A 121 -6.89 -22.48 37.50
CA ASN A 121 -5.50 -22.89 37.68
C ASN A 121 -4.53 -22.15 36.72
N TRP A 122 -4.42 -20.83 36.88
CA TRP A 122 -3.63 -19.96 36.01
C TRP A 122 -2.17 -20.38 35.82
N PRO A 123 -1.43 -20.85 36.84
CA PRO A 123 -0.05 -21.30 36.65
C PRO A 123 0.06 -22.50 35.69
N GLU A 124 -0.84 -23.47 35.79
CA GLU A 124 -0.88 -24.62 34.90
C GLU A 124 -1.29 -24.20 33.47
N LEU A 125 -2.28 -23.32 33.35
CA LEU A 125 -2.71 -22.80 32.04
C LEU A 125 -1.63 -21.96 31.35
N ALA A 126 -0.87 -21.17 32.12
CA ALA A 126 0.29 -20.44 31.61
C ALA A 126 1.40 -21.40 31.14
N ARG A 127 1.65 -22.47 31.91
CA ARG A 127 2.59 -23.53 31.51
C ARG A 127 2.13 -24.21 30.22
N LYS A 128 0.84 -24.58 30.11
CA LYS A 128 0.23 -25.15 28.90
C LYS A 128 0.40 -24.24 27.68
N ARG A 129 0.19 -22.93 27.83
CA ARG A 129 0.46 -21.95 26.76
C ARG A 129 1.93 -21.94 26.34
N ASN A 130 2.85 -21.98 27.29
CA ASN A 130 4.29 -21.97 27.01
C ASN A 130 4.74 -23.29 26.37
N GLU A 131 4.19 -24.43 26.79
CA GLU A 131 4.43 -25.75 26.19
C GLU A 131 3.95 -25.83 24.74
N LEU A 132 2.80 -25.22 24.43
CA LEU A 132 2.33 -25.15 23.03
C LEU A 132 3.20 -24.23 22.16
N ASN A 133 3.88 -23.24 22.77
CA ASN A 133 4.84 -22.36 22.10
C ASN A 133 6.29 -22.90 22.17
N PHE A 134 6.51 -24.11 22.68
CA PHE A 134 7.86 -24.66 22.82
C PHE A 134 8.42 -25.10 21.47
N LEU A 135 9.60 -24.55 21.12
CA LEU A 135 10.41 -25.00 19.99
C LEU A 135 10.67 -26.51 20.12
N GLY A 136 10.10 -27.30 19.21
CA GLY A 136 10.22 -28.77 19.25
C GLY A 136 9.03 -29.53 19.86
N SER A 137 7.90 -28.89 20.19
CA SER A 137 6.69 -29.61 20.63
C SER A 137 6.27 -30.70 19.62
N PRO A 138 6.00 -31.95 20.03
CA PRO A 138 5.60 -33.02 19.09
C PRO A 138 4.24 -32.78 18.42
N ILE A 139 3.43 -31.84 18.93
CA ILE A 139 2.14 -31.44 18.37
C ILE A 139 2.32 -30.32 17.32
N ASP A 140 3.32 -29.47 17.50
CA ASP A 140 3.76 -28.48 16.51
C ASP A 140 5.19 -28.03 16.86
N PRO A 141 6.25 -28.64 16.28
CA PRO A 141 7.64 -28.35 16.68
C PRO A 141 8.11 -26.94 16.32
N TYR A 142 7.21 -26.14 15.77
CA TYR A 142 7.41 -25.09 14.81
C TYR A 142 6.38 -23.95 14.99
N ALA A 143 5.60 -23.97 16.07
CA ALA A 143 4.57 -22.98 16.39
C ALA A 143 5.09 -21.52 16.47
N SER A 144 6.41 -21.31 16.55
CA SER A 144 7.05 -19.98 16.53
C SER A 144 7.06 -19.29 15.15
N PHE A 145 6.58 -19.93 14.09
CA PHE A 145 6.71 -19.45 12.71
C PHE A 145 5.66 -18.45 12.24
N LEU A 146 4.92 -17.86 13.17
CA LEU A 146 4.21 -16.61 12.89
C LEU A 146 5.22 -15.47 12.95
N ASP A 147 5.00 -14.41 12.18
CA ASP A 147 5.84 -13.23 12.31
C ASP A 147 5.47 -12.49 13.61
N TYR A 148 5.93 -13.01 14.75
CA TYR A 148 5.58 -12.49 16.07
C TYR A 148 5.90 -11.00 16.20
N ARG A 149 6.98 -10.56 15.54
CA ARG A 149 7.38 -9.16 15.51
C ARG A 149 6.37 -8.30 14.79
N GLU A 150 5.95 -8.69 13.58
CA GLU A 150 4.93 -7.95 12.82
C GLU A 150 3.54 -8.07 13.47
N LEU A 151 3.19 -9.22 14.03
CA LEU A 151 1.95 -9.40 14.81
C LEU A 151 1.92 -8.49 16.03
N LYS A 152 3.04 -8.34 16.75
CA LYS A 152 3.15 -7.43 17.89
C LYS A 152 3.02 -5.97 17.46
N LYS A 153 3.63 -5.57 16.35
CA LYS A 153 3.44 -4.24 15.76
C LYS A 153 1.98 -4.00 15.36
N THR A 154 1.35 -4.99 14.74
CA THR A 154 -0.05 -4.92 14.30
C THR A 154 -1.01 -4.80 15.49
N ALA A 155 -0.78 -5.57 16.56
CA ALA A 155 -1.52 -5.47 17.80
C ALA A 155 -1.33 -4.08 18.46
N ALA A 156 -0.09 -3.57 18.50
CA ALA A 156 0.20 -2.23 19.02
C ALA A 156 -0.50 -1.12 18.21
N ALA A 157 -0.49 -1.21 16.88
CA ALA A 157 -1.16 -0.26 15.99
C ALA A 157 -2.68 -0.24 16.17
N THR A 158 -3.27 -1.34 16.62
CA THR A 158 -4.71 -1.48 16.85
C THR A 158 -5.12 -1.29 18.31
N ALA A 159 -4.18 -1.10 19.22
CA ALA A 159 -4.44 -0.97 20.67
C ALA A 159 -5.38 0.20 21.02
N GLY A 160 -5.34 1.31 20.27
CA GLY A 160 -6.22 2.46 20.49
C GLY A 160 -7.66 2.28 19.97
N LYS A 161 -7.93 1.24 19.17
CA LYS A 161 -9.25 1.05 18.56
C LYS A 161 -10.26 0.52 19.58
N GLN A 162 -11.51 0.96 19.46
CA GLN A 162 -12.62 0.52 20.32
C GLN A 162 -13.12 -0.90 19.97
N GLU A 163 -12.80 -1.36 18.77
CA GLU A 163 -13.09 -2.70 18.27
C GLU A 163 -11.98 -3.15 17.30
N VAL A 164 -11.71 -4.45 17.29
CA VAL A 164 -10.72 -5.06 16.39
C VAL A 164 -11.27 -6.41 15.92
N PHE A 165 -11.18 -6.66 14.62
CA PHE A 165 -11.57 -7.93 13.99
C PHE A 165 -10.32 -8.59 13.42
N ILE A 166 -10.14 -9.88 13.69
CA ILE A 166 -8.91 -10.63 13.41
C ILE A 166 -9.28 -11.92 12.71
N SER A 167 -8.67 -12.21 11.56
CA SER A 167 -8.73 -13.55 10.95
C SER A 167 -7.86 -14.54 11.72
N LEU A 168 -8.39 -15.74 11.97
CA LEU A 168 -7.68 -16.87 12.57
C LEU A 168 -7.37 -17.98 11.54
N ASP A 169 -7.55 -17.70 10.25
CA ASP A 169 -7.34 -18.69 9.20
C ASP A 169 -5.84 -18.88 8.87
N ARG A 170 -5.37 -20.15 8.85
CA ARG A 170 -3.97 -20.56 8.56
C ARG A 170 -3.82 -21.37 7.27
N GLY A 171 -4.86 -21.48 6.45
CA GLY A 171 -5.00 -22.69 5.63
C GLY A 171 -5.18 -23.91 6.55
N SER A 172 -4.66 -25.08 6.19
CA SER A 172 -5.06 -26.38 6.77
C SER A 172 -4.53 -26.70 8.19
N CYS A 173 -4.15 -25.70 9.00
CA CYS A 173 -3.84 -25.94 10.41
C CYS A 173 -5.16 -26.06 11.20
N ASP A 174 -5.40 -27.25 11.74
CA ASP A 174 -6.65 -27.59 12.43
C ASP A 174 -6.74 -27.00 13.85
N ASP A 175 -5.60 -26.71 14.51
CA ASP A 175 -5.61 -26.21 15.88
C ASP A 175 -5.62 -24.68 15.98
N LYS A 176 -6.84 -24.12 16.05
CA LYS A 176 -7.07 -22.68 16.18
C LYS A 176 -6.80 -22.13 17.59
N ILE A 177 -6.64 -22.98 18.63
CA ILE A 177 -6.53 -22.50 20.01
C ILE A 177 -5.26 -21.66 20.21
N MET A 178 -4.21 -21.98 19.46
CA MET A 178 -2.93 -21.30 19.56
C MET A 178 -2.99 -19.84 19.15
N HIS A 179 -3.66 -19.54 18.05
CA HIS A 179 -3.83 -18.15 17.63
C HIS A 179 -4.78 -17.37 18.49
N VAL A 180 -5.86 -18.01 18.92
CA VAL A 180 -6.78 -17.38 19.86
C VAL A 180 -5.98 -16.96 21.09
N SER A 181 -5.20 -17.87 21.67
CA SER A 181 -4.29 -17.60 22.79
C SER A 181 -3.28 -16.49 22.48
N LEU A 182 -2.61 -16.56 21.33
CA LEU A 182 -1.62 -15.55 20.93
C LEU A 182 -2.23 -14.16 20.81
N TRP A 183 -3.34 -14.02 20.11
CA TRP A 183 -3.99 -12.73 19.95
C TRP A 183 -4.58 -12.20 21.26
N HIS A 184 -5.02 -13.08 22.16
CA HIS A 184 -5.36 -12.69 23.53
C HIS A 184 -4.15 -12.11 24.27
N LEU A 185 -2.99 -12.77 24.21
CA LEU A 185 -1.73 -12.29 24.79
C LEU A 185 -1.30 -10.95 24.18
N LEU A 186 -1.25 -10.85 22.84
CA LEU A 186 -0.86 -9.64 22.12
C LEU A 186 -1.80 -8.46 22.42
N THR A 187 -3.11 -8.72 22.52
CA THR A 187 -4.10 -7.70 22.90
C THR A 187 -3.86 -7.22 24.34
N ARG A 188 -3.51 -8.13 25.26
CA ARG A 188 -3.17 -7.77 26.65
C ARG A 188 -1.90 -6.94 26.75
N GLU A 189 -0.84 -7.34 26.04
CA GLU A 189 0.44 -6.63 26.02
C GLU A 189 0.31 -5.23 25.40
N SER A 190 -0.35 -5.13 24.26
CA SER A 190 -0.46 -3.88 23.49
C SER A 190 -1.38 -2.84 24.15
N ALA A 191 -2.38 -3.28 24.91
CA ALA A 191 -3.39 -2.39 25.47
C ALA A 191 -3.08 -1.95 26.92
N ASN A 192 -1.81 -1.99 27.36
CA ASN A 192 -1.40 -1.72 28.76
C ASN A 192 -2.25 -2.48 29.79
N LYS A 193 -2.59 -3.74 29.50
CA LYS A 193 -3.48 -4.59 30.32
C LYS A 193 -4.90 -4.05 30.48
N SER A 194 -5.36 -3.11 29.64
CA SER A 194 -6.77 -2.70 29.64
C SER A 194 -7.67 -3.89 29.30
N LEU A 195 -8.72 -4.05 30.10
CA LEU A 195 -9.63 -5.19 30.02
C LEU A 195 -10.70 -4.94 28.93
N PRO A 196 -10.82 -5.81 27.91
CA PRO A 196 -11.92 -5.77 26.95
C PRO A 196 -13.29 -5.94 27.61
N ASN A 197 -14.34 -5.40 26.99
CA ASN A 197 -15.71 -5.64 27.43
C ASN A 197 -16.19 -7.03 27.03
N ALA A 198 -15.89 -7.45 25.79
CA ALA A 198 -16.23 -8.76 25.27
C ALA A 198 -15.22 -9.19 24.20
N ILE A 199 -14.96 -10.49 24.13
CA ILE A 199 -14.25 -11.13 23.02
C ILE A 199 -15.10 -12.28 22.48
N PHE A 200 -15.29 -12.30 21.17
CA PHE A 200 -15.93 -13.38 20.43
C PHE A 200 -14.87 -14.11 19.60
N MET A 201 -14.92 -15.43 19.56
CA MET A 201 -14.00 -16.30 18.83
C MET A 201 -14.78 -17.45 18.22
N GLY A 202 -14.70 -17.58 16.90
CA GLY A 202 -15.55 -18.49 16.16
C GLY A 202 -15.70 -18.04 14.71
N GLY A 203 -16.77 -18.45 14.04
CA GLY A 203 -16.97 -18.15 12.64
C GLY A 203 -17.83 -19.20 11.96
N THR A 204 -17.54 -19.47 10.70
CA THR A 204 -18.23 -20.48 9.88
C THR A 204 -17.46 -21.80 9.88
N LEU A 205 -17.95 -22.79 9.12
CA LEU A 205 -17.23 -24.05 8.91
C LEU A 205 -15.89 -23.86 8.17
N GLU A 206 -15.78 -22.80 7.35
CA GLU A 206 -14.61 -22.57 6.51
C GLU A 206 -13.64 -21.55 7.12
N LYS A 207 -14.16 -20.56 7.85
CA LYS A 207 -13.38 -19.40 8.32
C LYS A 207 -13.57 -19.15 9.81
N ALA A 208 -12.46 -18.93 10.50
CA ALA A 208 -12.42 -18.59 11.91
C ALA A 208 -11.90 -17.17 12.13
N TYR A 209 -12.49 -16.49 13.11
CA TYR A 209 -12.23 -15.09 13.43
C TYR A 209 -12.21 -14.88 14.94
N MET A 210 -11.58 -13.78 15.34
CA MET A 210 -11.66 -13.24 16.69
C MET A 210 -12.06 -11.76 16.62
N SER A 211 -13.05 -11.38 17.42
CA SER A 211 -13.54 -10.01 17.53
C SER A 211 -13.38 -9.51 18.95
N VAL A 212 -12.68 -8.39 19.12
CA VAL A 212 -12.40 -7.77 20.42
C VAL A 212 -13.19 -6.47 20.52
N PHE A 213 -14.04 -6.34 21.54
CA PHE A 213 -14.82 -5.13 21.81
C PHE A 213 -14.38 -4.49 23.13
N LYS A 214 -13.88 -3.26 23.08
CA LYS A 214 -13.55 -2.43 24.27
C LYS A 214 -14.69 -1.48 24.65
N ARG A 215 -15.60 -1.22 23.70
CA ARG A 215 -16.87 -0.51 23.90
C ARG A 215 -18.02 -1.47 24.24
N ALA A 216 -19.16 -0.94 24.63
CA ALA A 216 -20.38 -1.75 24.75
C ALA A 216 -20.79 -2.31 23.38
N ILE A 217 -21.28 -3.56 23.36
CA ILE A 217 -21.77 -4.22 22.15
C ILE A 217 -23.11 -3.62 21.71
N LYS A 218 -23.30 -3.47 20.40
CA LYS A 218 -24.48 -2.88 19.73
C LYS A 218 -25.14 -3.92 18.82
N PRO A 219 -26.44 -3.83 18.51
CA PRO A 219 -27.11 -4.79 17.62
C PRO A 219 -26.44 -4.95 16.23
N SER A 220 -25.82 -3.89 15.71
CA SER A 220 -25.02 -3.95 14.47
C SER A 220 -23.83 -4.91 14.55
N ASP A 221 -23.27 -5.12 15.74
CA ASP A 221 -22.12 -6.00 15.94
C ASP A 221 -22.52 -7.46 15.79
N PHE A 222 -23.77 -7.81 16.13
CA PHE A 222 -24.30 -9.14 15.89
C PHE A 222 -24.36 -9.45 14.39
N VAL A 223 -24.91 -8.52 13.61
CA VAL A 223 -24.93 -8.63 12.14
C VAL A 223 -23.51 -8.80 11.60
N ARG A 224 -22.55 -8.03 12.13
CA ARG A 224 -21.14 -8.15 11.71
C ARG A 224 -20.52 -9.50 12.04
N LEU A 225 -20.78 -10.06 13.23
CA LEU A 225 -20.33 -11.41 13.59
C LEU A 225 -20.96 -12.47 12.67
N TRP A 226 -22.21 -12.31 12.26
CA TRP A 226 -22.90 -13.27 11.39
C TRP A 226 -22.54 -13.11 9.90
N SER A 227 -22.21 -11.90 9.44
CA SER A 227 -21.83 -11.61 8.06
C SER A 227 -20.31 -11.62 7.82
N ALA A 228 -19.49 -11.95 8.83
CA ALA A 228 -18.03 -11.93 8.76
C ALA A 228 -17.44 -12.80 7.61
N ALA A 229 -18.18 -13.81 7.16
CA ALA A 229 -17.79 -14.65 6.02
C ALA A 229 -18.07 -14.03 4.64
N ALA A 230 -19.03 -13.10 4.54
CA ALA A 230 -19.59 -12.61 3.28
C ALA A 230 -18.87 -11.40 2.67
N VAL A 231 -18.06 -10.65 3.44
CA VAL A 231 -17.43 -9.41 2.98
C VAL A 231 -15.93 -9.39 3.29
N GLY A 232 -15.12 -9.76 2.30
CA GLY A 232 -13.66 -9.78 2.38
C GLY A 232 -12.95 -8.41 2.35
N ALA A 233 -13.64 -7.33 2.71
CA ALA A 233 -13.06 -5.99 2.74
C ALA A 233 -13.84 -5.11 3.73
N GLU A 234 -13.44 -5.12 5.00
CA GLU A 234 -13.97 -4.20 6.00
C GLU A 234 -12.86 -3.41 6.68
N ASP A 235 -13.15 -2.14 6.98
CA ASP A 235 -12.31 -1.29 7.81
C ASP A 235 -12.07 -1.97 9.18
N ASN A 236 -10.79 -2.10 9.54
CA ASN A 236 -10.27 -2.68 10.79
C ASN A 236 -10.16 -4.22 10.89
N MET A 237 -10.28 -4.96 9.80
CA MET A 237 -9.93 -6.39 9.80
C MET A 237 -8.40 -6.59 9.70
N ILE A 238 -7.82 -7.31 10.66
CA ILE A 238 -6.45 -7.82 10.56
C ILE A 238 -6.49 -9.12 9.75
N GLY A 239 -5.87 -9.09 8.57
CA GLY A 239 -5.77 -10.22 7.65
C GLY A 239 -4.89 -11.36 8.17
N ALA A 240 -4.89 -12.48 7.44
CA ALA A 240 -4.15 -13.68 7.81
C ALA A 240 -2.66 -13.64 7.44
N ASP A 241 -2.20 -12.56 6.77
CA ASP A 241 -0.90 -12.47 6.10
C ASP A 241 0.29 -12.79 7.01
N PHE A 242 0.23 -12.34 8.27
CA PHE A 242 1.26 -12.57 9.28
C PHE A 242 0.95 -13.75 10.22
N SER A 243 -0.25 -14.32 10.08
CA SER A 243 -0.76 -15.40 10.91
C SER A 243 -0.74 -16.77 10.23
N MET A 244 -0.30 -16.84 8.98
CA MET A 244 -0.07 -18.09 8.25
C MET A 244 1.19 -18.78 8.73
N ASP A 245 1.10 -20.08 8.97
CA ASP A 245 2.26 -20.92 9.22
C ASP A 245 2.92 -21.26 7.88
N LEU A 246 4.09 -20.69 7.62
CA LEU A 246 4.81 -20.91 6.37
C LEU A 246 5.44 -22.32 6.28
N SER A 247 5.62 -23.02 7.40
CA SER A 247 6.28 -24.33 7.42
C SER A 247 5.49 -25.42 6.70
N VAL A 248 4.17 -25.25 6.58
CA VAL A 248 3.30 -26.22 5.92
C VAL A 248 3.42 -26.21 4.40
N LEU A 249 4.01 -25.16 3.82
CA LEU A 249 4.13 -24.99 2.37
C LEU A 249 4.90 -26.13 1.70
N GLY A 250 5.90 -26.69 2.40
CA GLY A 250 6.66 -27.85 1.93
C GLY A 250 5.94 -29.18 2.12
N LYS A 251 4.86 -29.25 2.90
CA LYS A 251 4.16 -30.50 3.25
C LYS A 251 2.84 -30.70 2.52
N GLN A 252 2.06 -29.63 2.33
CA GLN A 252 0.71 -29.70 1.79
C GLN A 252 0.74 -29.77 0.25
N PRO A 253 -0.02 -30.69 -0.37
CA PRO A 253 -0.16 -30.71 -1.83
C PRO A 253 -0.89 -29.47 -2.33
N ILE A 254 -0.62 -29.04 -3.58
CA ILE A 254 -1.36 -27.95 -4.24
C ILE A 254 -2.83 -28.36 -4.47
N SER A 255 -3.04 -29.60 -4.93
CA SER A 255 -4.36 -30.20 -5.11
C SER A 255 -4.26 -31.73 -5.02
N MET A 256 -5.39 -32.41 -4.80
CA MET A 256 -5.43 -33.88 -4.74
C MET A 256 -5.03 -34.52 -6.08
N ASP A 257 -5.42 -33.91 -7.21
CA ASP A 257 -5.15 -34.44 -8.55
C ASP A 257 -3.74 -34.10 -9.06
N LYS A 258 -3.18 -32.96 -8.63
CA LYS A 258 -1.83 -32.51 -8.97
C LYS A 258 -1.10 -32.04 -7.70
N PRO A 259 -0.49 -32.96 -6.94
CA PRO A 259 0.15 -32.62 -5.66
C PRO A 259 1.26 -31.56 -5.77
N SER A 260 2.04 -31.59 -6.85
CA SER A 260 3.12 -30.61 -7.12
C SER A 260 2.69 -29.39 -7.94
N GLY A 261 1.43 -29.32 -8.38
CA GLY A 261 0.93 -28.24 -9.23
C GLY A 261 1.51 -28.25 -10.65
N SER A 262 1.68 -27.06 -11.24
CA SER A 262 2.16 -26.87 -12.62
C SER A 262 3.49 -26.10 -12.69
N ASP A 263 4.20 -26.20 -13.80
CA ASP A 263 5.40 -25.39 -14.03
C ASP A 263 5.04 -23.90 -14.08
N VAL A 264 5.79 -23.05 -13.37
CA VAL A 264 5.52 -21.62 -13.21
C VAL A 264 6.45 -20.73 -14.02
N ARG A 265 7.33 -21.27 -14.88
CA ARG A 265 8.27 -20.46 -15.69
C ARG A 265 7.64 -19.41 -16.58
N TYR A 266 6.34 -19.52 -16.89
CA TYR A 266 5.59 -18.54 -17.69
C TYR A 266 4.44 -17.91 -16.90
N ASP A 267 4.41 -18.12 -15.58
CA ASP A 267 3.41 -17.52 -14.71
C ASP A 267 3.84 -16.08 -14.35
N PRO A 268 2.96 -15.07 -14.49
CA PRO A 268 3.30 -13.68 -14.17
C PRO A 268 3.81 -13.47 -12.74
N ALA A 269 3.32 -14.25 -11.77
CA ALA A 269 3.79 -14.15 -10.38
C ALA A 269 5.24 -14.63 -10.23
N PHE A 270 5.66 -15.62 -11.04
CA PHE A 270 7.04 -16.08 -11.08
C PHE A 270 7.94 -15.06 -11.78
N ASP A 271 7.48 -14.42 -12.86
CA ASP A 271 8.23 -13.35 -13.54
C ASP A 271 8.46 -12.15 -12.61
N GLU A 272 7.45 -11.76 -11.84
CA GLU A 272 7.58 -10.69 -10.84
C GLU A 272 8.54 -11.07 -9.70
N LEU A 273 8.47 -12.32 -9.22
CA LEU A 273 9.37 -12.85 -8.22
C LEU A 273 10.81 -12.85 -8.72
N GLN A 274 11.05 -13.37 -9.92
CA GLN A 274 12.39 -13.44 -10.51
C GLN A 274 12.97 -12.05 -10.76
N THR A 275 12.16 -11.10 -11.29
CA THR A 275 12.57 -9.71 -11.48
C THR A 275 13.03 -9.06 -10.17
N GLU A 276 12.37 -9.38 -9.05
CA GLU A 276 12.74 -8.86 -7.73
C GLU A 276 14.05 -9.47 -7.22
N VAL A 277 14.24 -10.79 -7.39
CA VAL A 277 15.46 -11.50 -6.99
C VAL A 277 16.67 -11.10 -7.85
N ASP A 278 16.46 -10.85 -9.15
CA ASP A 278 17.51 -10.47 -10.09
C ASP A 278 18.19 -9.13 -9.73
N LYS A 279 17.53 -8.30 -8.90
CA LYS A 279 18.14 -7.10 -8.34
C LYS A 279 19.40 -7.38 -7.51
N LEU A 280 19.54 -8.59 -6.94
CA LEU A 280 20.75 -9.03 -6.24
C LEU A 280 22.00 -8.96 -7.13
N SER A 281 21.84 -9.22 -8.42
CA SER A 281 22.95 -9.23 -9.38
C SER A 281 23.35 -7.83 -9.84
N SER A 282 22.51 -6.82 -9.63
CA SER A 282 22.80 -5.42 -10.01
C SER A 282 22.11 -4.40 -9.09
N PRO A 283 22.48 -4.34 -7.79
CA PRO A 283 21.84 -3.46 -6.82
C PRO A 283 21.94 -1.97 -7.17
N ALA A 284 23.00 -1.59 -7.89
CA ALA A 284 23.25 -0.21 -8.32
C ALA A 284 22.29 0.30 -9.40
N VAL A 285 21.59 -0.59 -10.12
CA VAL A 285 20.72 -0.25 -11.26
C VAL A 285 19.26 -0.59 -10.98
N ALA A 286 18.99 -1.67 -10.26
CA ALA A 286 17.62 -2.18 -10.05
C ALA A 286 17.05 -1.89 -8.65
N GLY A 287 17.81 -1.18 -7.81
CA GLY A 287 17.48 -0.91 -6.41
C GLY A 287 17.80 -2.07 -5.48
N THR A 288 17.51 -1.90 -4.19
CA THR A 288 17.59 -2.98 -3.21
C THR A 288 16.46 -3.98 -3.40
N VAL A 289 16.72 -5.25 -3.07
CA VAL A 289 15.73 -6.33 -3.15
C VAL A 289 14.67 -6.09 -2.07
N ASN A 290 13.40 -6.09 -2.46
CA ASN A 290 12.29 -6.13 -1.52
C ASN A 290 12.04 -7.58 -1.08
N TRP A 291 12.64 -7.96 0.04
CA TRP A 291 12.52 -9.32 0.58
C TRP A 291 11.11 -9.68 1.05
N GLU A 292 10.29 -8.71 1.48
CA GLU A 292 8.88 -8.96 1.82
C GLU A 292 8.07 -9.35 0.58
N LYS A 293 8.33 -8.68 -0.55
CA LYS A 293 7.74 -9.00 -1.85
C LYS A 293 8.19 -10.40 -2.33
N VAL A 294 9.47 -10.73 -2.19
CA VAL A 294 9.99 -12.08 -2.50
C VAL A 294 9.31 -13.14 -1.63
N CYS A 295 9.15 -12.91 -0.32
CA CYS A 295 8.40 -13.80 0.57
C CYS A 295 6.97 -14.00 0.08
N ARG A 296 6.23 -12.90 -0.16
CA ARG A 296 4.81 -12.95 -0.56
C ARG A 296 4.59 -13.74 -1.85
N PHE A 297 5.34 -13.43 -2.92
CA PHE A 297 5.18 -14.13 -4.19
C PHE A 297 5.63 -15.59 -4.10
N SER A 298 6.72 -15.87 -3.40
CA SER A 298 7.16 -17.25 -3.21
C SER A 298 6.14 -18.08 -2.43
N THR A 299 5.54 -17.50 -1.38
CA THR A 299 4.47 -18.14 -0.60
C THR A 299 3.24 -18.40 -1.46
N ASP A 300 2.75 -17.43 -2.23
CA ASP A 300 1.58 -17.61 -3.10
C ASP A 300 1.80 -18.71 -4.13
N ILE A 301 2.97 -18.72 -4.77
CA ILE A 301 3.33 -19.77 -5.75
C ILE A 301 3.38 -21.15 -5.08
N LEU A 302 4.10 -21.28 -3.96
CA LEU A 302 4.24 -22.56 -3.25
C LEU A 302 2.94 -23.06 -2.64
N MET A 303 2.00 -22.16 -2.33
CA MET A 303 0.70 -22.51 -1.78
C MET A 303 -0.28 -22.94 -2.89
N ASN A 304 -0.38 -22.16 -3.96
CA ASN A 304 -1.52 -22.22 -4.88
C ASN A 304 -1.17 -22.75 -6.27
N LYS A 305 0.11 -22.72 -6.68
CA LYS A 305 0.49 -22.92 -8.09
C LYS A 305 1.45 -24.09 -8.32
N SER A 306 2.56 -24.13 -7.58
CA SER A 306 3.67 -25.03 -7.89
C SER A 306 4.57 -25.32 -6.71
N LYS A 307 4.94 -26.59 -6.57
CA LYS A 307 6.06 -27.03 -5.74
C LYS A 307 7.35 -26.88 -6.54
N ASP A 308 7.86 -25.65 -6.64
CA ASP A 308 9.09 -25.32 -7.36
C ASP A 308 10.26 -25.09 -6.38
N LEU A 309 11.36 -25.78 -6.63
CA LEU A 309 12.56 -25.78 -5.80
C LEU A 309 13.24 -24.41 -5.78
N LEU A 310 13.30 -23.72 -6.92
CA LEU A 310 13.91 -22.40 -6.99
C LEU A 310 13.08 -21.37 -6.23
N VAL A 311 11.75 -21.47 -6.33
CA VAL A 311 10.84 -20.62 -5.54
C VAL A 311 11.01 -20.88 -4.05
N ALA A 312 11.18 -22.14 -3.63
CA ALA A 312 11.50 -22.48 -2.25
C ALA A 312 12.88 -21.97 -1.82
N SER A 313 13.87 -21.98 -2.71
CA SER A 313 15.18 -21.34 -2.47
C SER A 313 15.02 -19.84 -2.20
N TYR A 314 14.24 -19.15 -3.03
CA TYR A 314 13.95 -17.72 -2.90
C TYR A 314 13.23 -17.40 -1.59
N LEU A 315 12.20 -18.18 -1.24
CA LEU A 315 11.49 -18.05 0.03
C LEU A 315 12.44 -18.22 1.21
N SER A 316 13.25 -19.27 1.21
CA SER A 316 14.16 -19.60 2.32
C SER A 316 15.14 -18.47 2.61
N VAL A 317 15.73 -17.86 1.57
CA VAL A 317 16.65 -16.71 1.71
C VAL A 317 15.88 -15.45 2.15
N ALA A 318 14.73 -15.18 1.55
CA ALA A 318 13.92 -14.02 1.91
C ALA A 318 13.47 -14.05 3.38
N LEU A 319 13.20 -15.25 3.91
CA LEU A 319 12.85 -15.43 5.32
C LEU A 319 14.00 -15.06 6.26
N ILE A 320 15.25 -15.33 5.91
CA ILE A 320 16.41 -14.89 6.71
C ILE A 320 16.46 -13.35 6.79
N HIS A 321 16.17 -12.67 5.68
CA HIS A 321 16.17 -11.21 5.63
C HIS A 321 14.97 -10.57 6.33
N THR A 322 13.80 -11.19 6.29
CA THR A 322 12.56 -10.65 6.88
C THR A 322 12.37 -11.08 8.34
N ARG A 323 12.60 -12.36 8.66
CA ARG A 323 12.34 -12.98 9.96
C ARG A 323 13.58 -13.42 10.76
N ARG A 324 14.80 -13.13 10.29
CA ARG A 324 16.05 -13.32 11.04
C ARG A 324 16.26 -14.79 11.49
N ASN A 325 16.47 -15.05 12.78
CA ASN A 325 16.70 -16.37 13.38
C ASN A 325 15.59 -17.38 13.00
N ASP A 326 14.33 -16.99 13.20
CA ASP A 326 13.20 -17.87 12.92
C ASP A 326 13.06 -18.12 11.42
N GLY A 327 13.39 -17.12 10.61
CA GLY A 327 13.35 -17.18 9.16
C GLY A 327 14.17 -18.30 8.55
N PHE A 328 15.40 -18.52 9.03
CA PHE A 328 16.23 -19.62 8.55
C PHE A 328 15.62 -20.98 8.88
N THR A 329 15.11 -21.16 10.11
CA THR A 329 14.51 -22.43 10.53
C THR A 329 13.25 -22.75 9.71
N VAL A 330 12.38 -21.75 9.48
CA VAL A 330 11.20 -21.88 8.60
C VAL A 330 11.64 -22.28 7.20
N GLY A 331 12.58 -21.53 6.62
CA GLY A 331 13.05 -21.72 5.26
C GLY A 331 13.64 -23.11 5.06
N LEU A 332 14.50 -23.56 5.98
CA LEU A 332 15.09 -24.90 5.97
C LEU A 332 14.01 -25.99 6.07
N LYS A 333 13.00 -25.79 6.92
CA LYS A 333 11.92 -26.76 7.10
C LYS A 333 11.08 -26.92 5.84
N VAL A 334 10.63 -25.80 5.25
CA VAL A 334 9.89 -25.80 3.97
C VAL A 334 10.71 -26.48 2.89
N TYR A 335 12.00 -26.14 2.79
CA TYR A 335 12.90 -26.70 1.79
C TYR A 335 13.09 -28.21 1.94
N GLN A 336 13.29 -28.68 3.17
CA GLN A 336 13.43 -30.10 3.48
C GLN A 336 12.13 -30.88 3.20
N ASP A 337 10.99 -30.39 3.69
CA ASP A 337 9.70 -31.08 3.49
C ASP A 337 9.35 -31.15 2.01
N LEU A 338 9.64 -30.08 1.25
CA LEU A 338 9.44 -30.04 -0.19
C LEU A 338 10.25 -31.12 -0.90
N LEU A 339 11.53 -31.23 -0.55
CA LEU A 339 12.43 -32.23 -1.13
C LEU A 339 11.99 -33.65 -0.75
N GLU A 340 11.72 -33.92 0.53
CA GLU A 340 11.39 -35.28 0.98
C GLU A 340 10.03 -35.78 0.46
N ARG A 341 9.03 -34.90 0.30
CA ARG A 341 7.67 -35.29 -0.06
C ARG A 341 7.38 -35.22 -1.55
N PHE A 342 7.97 -34.25 -2.24
CA PHE A 342 7.64 -33.96 -3.64
C PHE A 342 8.79 -34.25 -4.59
N TRP A 343 9.89 -34.90 -4.16
CA TRP A 343 11.09 -35.11 -4.99
C TRP A 343 10.80 -35.58 -6.41
N GLU A 344 9.93 -36.56 -6.57
CA GLU A 344 9.66 -37.17 -7.87
C GLU A 344 9.01 -36.17 -8.84
N ASP A 345 8.07 -35.36 -8.35
CA ASP A 345 7.19 -34.52 -9.18
C ASP A 345 7.43 -33.01 -9.06
N LEU A 346 8.34 -32.56 -8.19
CA LEU A 346 8.64 -31.13 -7.99
C LEU A 346 9.36 -30.51 -9.18
N TYR A 347 9.21 -29.19 -9.33
CA TYR A 347 9.81 -28.42 -10.41
C TYR A 347 11.18 -27.83 -9.99
N PRO A 348 12.17 -27.75 -10.88
CA PRO A 348 12.21 -28.31 -12.23
C PRO A 348 12.07 -29.85 -12.22
N GLN A 349 11.39 -30.41 -13.22
CA GLN A 349 11.17 -31.87 -13.33
C GLN A 349 12.49 -32.65 -13.28
N LYS A 350 12.44 -33.91 -12.82
CA LYS A 350 13.61 -34.80 -12.69
C LYS A 350 14.44 -34.93 -13.96
N ILE A 351 13.84 -34.84 -15.16
CA ILE A 351 14.59 -34.83 -16.44
C ILE A 351 15.55 -33.63 -16.56
N ARG A 352 15.30 -32.55 -15.81
CA ARG A 352 16.14 -31.35 -15.71
C ARG A 352 16.95 -31.34 -14.40
N MET A 353 17.61 -32.46 -14.05
CA MET A 353 18.44 -32.58 -12.83
C MET A 353 19.41 -31.41 -12.63
N ARG A 354 20.07 -30.93 -13.70
CA ARG A 354 20.96 -29.76 -13.63
C ARG A 354 20.27 -28.49 -13.13
N GLY A 355 18.99 -28.32 -13.43
CA GLY A 355 18.17 -27.20 -12.94
C GLY A 355 17.89 -27.30 -11.43
N ARG A 356 17.69 -28.52 -10.91
CA ARG A 356 17.56 -28.76 -9.46
C ARG A 356 18.88 -28.45 -8.75
N THR A 357 20.00 -28.94 -9.27
CA THR A 357 21.34 -28.64 -8.74
C THR A 357 21.59 -27.13 -8.67
N ARG A 358 21.31 -26.39 -9.75
CA ARG A 358 21.47 -24.92 -9.76
C ARG A 358 20.58 -24.20 -8.74
N SER A 359 19.37 -24.71 -8.49
CA SER A 359 18.45 -24.12 -7.50
C SER A 359 18.99 -24.30 -6.07
N ILE A 360 19.62 -25.45 -5.80
CA ILE A 360 20.28 -25.76 -4.53
C ILE A 360 21.57 -24.97 -4.37
N GLU A 361 22.41 -24.87 -5.40
CA GLU A 361 23.62 -24.04 -5.40
C GLU A 361 23.29 -22.58 -5.10
N TRP A 362 22.27 -22.04 -5.78
CA TRP A 362 21.79 -20.69 -5.54
C TRP A 362 21.32 -20.51 -4.08
N TRP A 363 20.55 -21.47 -3.57
CA TRP A 363 20.08 -21.44 -2.18
C TRP A 363 21.25 -21.42 -1.20
N LEU A 364 22.25 -22.28 -1.39
CA LEU A 364 23.42 -22.38 -0.53
C LEU A 364 24.23 -21.08 -0.50
N GLU A 365 24.59 -20.56 -1.69
CA GLU A 365 25.38 -19.34 -1.83
C GLU A 365 24.67 -18.15 -1.17
N LYS A 366 23.37 -17.97 -1.45
CA LYS A 366 22.62 -16.82 -0.94
C LYS A 366 22.25 -16.95 0.53
N THR A 367 22.00 -18.16 1.02
CA THR A 367 21.78 -18.41 2.45
C THR A 367 23.03 -18.13 3.26
N GLU A 368 24.21 -18.58 2.81
CA GLU A 368 25.47 -18.27 3.48
C GLU A 368 25.73 -16.77 3.54
N ALA A 369 25.52 -16.05 2.42
CA ALA A 369 25.65 -14.61 2.37
C ALA A 369 24.66 -13.90 3.31
N ALA A 370 23.39 -14.31 3.33
CA ALA A 370 22.35 -13.74 4.18
C ALA A 370 22.66 -13.94 5.67
N LEU A 371 23.07 -15.15 6.07
CA LEU A 371 23.43 -15.48 7.47
C LEU A 371 24.65 -14.67 7.97
N LYS A 372 25.61 -14.36 7.09
CA LYS A 372 26.76 -13.50 7.43
C LYS A 372 26.40 -12.02 7.50
N GLN A 373 25.44 -11.56 6.69
CA GLN A 373 25.03 -10.16 6.64
C GLN A 373 24.13 -9.78 7.83
N VAL A 374 23.29 -10.71 8.26
CA VAL A 374 22.44 -10.55 9.44
C VAL A 374 23.28 -10.79 10.69
N ASN A 375 23.94 -9.75 11.19
CA ASN A 375 24.63 -9.77 12.49
C ASN A 375 23.60 -9.96 13.64
N ASP A 376 24.04 -10.49 14.79
CA ASP A 376 23.24 -10.70 16.02
C ASP A 376 22.12 -11.76 15.97
N ILE A 377 22.36 -12.92 15.36
CA ILE A 377 21.42 -14.05 15.42
C ILE A 377 21.71 -14.92 16.64
N SER A 378 20.81 -14.89 17.63
CA SER A 378 20.81 -15.81 18.77
C SER A 378 19.79 -16.92 18.56
N TYR A 379 20.18 -18.16 18.86
CA TYR A 379 19.32 -19.33 18.76
C TYR A 379 19.29 -20.05 20.12
N PRO A 380 18.10 -20.44 20.63
CA PRO A 380 17.97 -21.37 21.75
C PRO A 380 18.67 -22.70 21.46
N ALA A 381 19.19 -23.36 22.49
CA ALA A 381 19.93 -24.62 22.36
C ALA A 381 19.12 -25.71 21.64
N ALA A 382 17.82 -25.82 21.95
CA ALA A 382 16.91 -26.74 21.29
C ALA A 382 16.75 -26.46 19.79
N GLN A 383 16.63 -25.18 19.40
CA GLN A 383 16.52 -24.78 17.99
C GLN A 383 17.81 -25.06 17.22
N LEU A 384 18.98 -24.86 17.84
CA LEU A 384 20.27 -25.21 17.25
C LEU A 384 20.40 -26.72 17.00
N GLY A 385 19.92 -27.56 17.93
CA GLY A 385 19.88 -29.02 17.74
C GLY A 385 19.05 -29.40 16.51
N ILE A 386 17.82 -28.88 16.43
CA ILE A 386 16.90 -29.14 15.30
C ILE A 386 17.51 -28.68 13.97
N ILE A 387 18.14 -27.50 13.94
CA ILE A 387 18.80 -26.98 12.73
C ILE A 387 19.92 -27.92 12.29
N LYS A 388 20.80 -28.34 13.20
CA LYS A 388 21.93 -29.23 12.90
C LYS A 388 21.45 -30.58 12.37
N ASP A 389 20.44 -31.16 13.01
CA ASP A 389 19.84 -32.44 12.57
C ASP A 389 19.19 -32.31 11.19
N SER A 390 18.46 -31.21 10.95
CA SER A 390 17.82 -30.94 9.66
C SER A 390 18.84 -30.72 8.54
N LEU A 391 19.95 -30.01 8.81
CA LEU A 391 21.04 -29.84 7.86
C LEU A 391 21.76 -31.16 7.55
N ASN A 392 21.93 -32.03 8.54
CA ASN A 392 22.52 -33.35 8.33
C ASN A 392 21.61 -34.24 7.49
N ARG A 393 20.31 -34.27 7.79
CA ARG A 393 19.32 -35.01 7.03
C ARG A 393 19.22 -34.52 5.58
N LEU A 394 19.25 -33.21 5.36
CA LEU A 394 19.27 -32.63 4.03
C LEU A 394 20.53 -33.01 3.25
N ASP A 395 21.70 -32.99 3.90
CA ASP A 395 22.97 -33.39 3.28
C ASP A 395 23.00 -34.87 2.86
N SER A 396 22.47 -35.76 3.71
CA SER A 396 22.27 -37.17 3.37
C SER A 396 21.31 -37.32 2.18
N PHE A 397 20.16 -36.65 2.23
CA PHE A 397 19.17 -36.70 1.15
C PHE A 397 19.75 -36.24 -0.20
N LEU A 398 20.47 -35.12 -0.22
CA LEU A 398 21.06 -34.58 -1.45
C LEU A 398 22.17 -35.47 -1.99
N SER A 399 22.98 -36.07 -1.11
CA SER A 399 24.04 -37.01 -1.50
C SER A 399 23.50 -38.31 -2.10
N GLU A 400 22.32 -38.76 -1.66
CA GLU A 400 21.65 -39.95 -2.21
C GLU A 400 21.03 -39.68 -3.59
N HIS A 401 20.55 -38.46 -3.84
CA HIS A 401 19.76 -38.15 -5.04
C HIS A 401 20.51 -37.35 -6.13
N LEU A 402 21.72 -36.84 -5.84
CA LEU A 402 22.56 -36.08 -6.78
C LEU A 402 23.95 -36.69 -6.92
N GLU A 403 24.39 -36.94 -8.16
CA GLU A 403 25.75 -37.46 -8.43
C GLU A 403 26.87 -36.48 -8.03
N ASN A 404 26.63 -35.18 -8.19
CA ASN A 404 27.53 -34.10 -7.77
C ASN A 404 26.77 -33.15 -6.83
N SER A 405 26.59 -33.58 -5.58
CA SER A 405 25.85 -32.80 -4.58
C SER A 405 26.64 -31.55 -4.13
N PRO A 406 26.03 -30.35 -4.15
CA PRO A 406 26.62 -29.16 -3.55
C PRO A 406 26.86 -29.33 -2.04
N SER A 407 28.00 -28.84 -1.52
CA SER A 407 28.36 -29.04 -0.11
C SER A 407 27.60 -28.10 0.83
N LEU A 408 27.00 -28.64 1.89
CA LEU A 408 26.34 -27.88 2.96
C LEU A 408 27.31 -27.42 4.07
N ASN A 409 28.60 -27.77 3.97
CA ASN A 409 29.60 -27.52 5.00
C ASN A 409 29.70 -26.05 5.46
N PRO A 410 29.67 -25.03 4.57
CA PRO A 410 29.77 -23.63 5.00
C PRO A 410 28.66 -23.22 5.97
N ILE A 411 27.43 -23.69 5.75
CA ILE A 411 26.27 -23.42 6.62
C ILE A 411 26.38 -24.25 7.90
N LYS A 412 26.76 -25.53 7.81
CA LYS A 412 26.97 -26.39 8.99
C LYS A 412 28.02 -25.78 9.94
N GLU A 413 29.13 -25.29 9.40
CA GLU A 413 30.18 -24.62 10.18
C GLU A 413 29.70 -23.34 10.84
N TYR A 414 28.87 -22.54 10.16
CA TYR A 414 28.27 -21.34 10.74
C TYR A 414 27.47 -21.68 12.02
N PHE A 415 26.59 -22.68 11.97
CA PHE A 415 25.79 -23.10 13.14
C PHE A 415 26.59 -23.87 14.19
N ASN A 416 27.72 -24.48 13.83
CA ASN A 416 28.63 -25.09 14.80
C ASN A 416 29.45 -24.06 15.58
N LYS A 417 29.73 -22.89 14.98
CA LYS A 417 30.43 -21.77 15.64
C LYS A 417 29.53 -20.98 16.60
N ILE A 418 28.21 -21.04 16.42
CA ILE A 418 27.24 -20.45 17.33
C ILE A 418 27.12 -21.37 18.57
N SER A 419 27.73 -20.94 19.68
CA SER A 419 27.45 -21.54 20.99
C SER A 419 26.13 -20.99 21.52
N ALA A 420 25.25 -21.86 22.00
CA ALA A 420 24.08 -21.44 22.76
C ALA A 420 24.53 -20.57 23.94
N PRO A 421 23.85 -19.46 24.25
CA PRO A 421 23.96 -18.88 25.59
C PRO A 421 23.69 -20.00 26.59
N ALA A 422 24.59 -20.21 27.54
CA ALA A 422 24.35 -21.17 28.61
C ALA A 422 23.10 -20.72 29.37
N GLU A 423 21.96 -21.34 29.05
CA GLU A 423 20.93 -21.53 30.05
C GLU A 423 21.58 -22.37 31.14
N ASP A 424 21.55 -21.85 32.38
CA ASP A 424 21.87 -22.62 33.57
C ASP A 424 21.23 -23.99 33.41
N ALA A 425 22.10 -24.98 33.19
CA ALA A 425 21.72 -26.38 33.19
C ALA A 425 21.24 -26.69 34.60
N ALA A 426 19.94 -26.53 34.83
CA ALA A 426 19.24 -27.23 35.89
C ALA A 426 19.48 -28.72 35.63
N GLN A 427 20.47 -29.25 36.35
CA GLN A 427 20.81 -30.66 36.38
C GLN A 427 19.56 -31.45 36.75
N THR A 428 19.03 -32.18 35.78
CA THR A 428 18.22 -33.36 36.06
C THR A 428 19.13 -34.45 36.59
N GLU A 429 19.11 -34.67 37.90
CA GLU A 429 19.39 -35.99 38.48
C GLU A 429 18.06 -36.65 38.92
N PRO A 430 17.93 -37.98 38.78
CA PRO A 430 16.68 -38.70 39.00
C PRO A 430 16.38 -38.95 40.49
N ALA A 431 15.09 -38.99 40.80
CA ALA A 431 14.53 -39.14 42.12
C ALA A 431 14.97 -40.42 42.86
N THR A 432 15.32 -40.30 44.16
CA THR A 432 14.96 -41.30 45.18
C THR A 432 14.88 -40.72 46.60
N ASN A 433 13.69 -40.90 47.20
CA ASN A 433 13.30 -41.05 48.62
C ASN A 433 13.78 -40.13 49.77
N ILE A 434 12.77 -39.42 50.33
CA ILE A 434 12.31 -39.32 51.74
C ILE A 434 13.36 -39.23 52.88
N ALA A 435 13.42 -38.07 53.55
CA ALA A 435 13.34 -37.92 55.03
C ALA A 435 13.24 -36.42 55.45
N GLN A 436 12.57 -36.18 56.58
CA GLN A 436 12.15 -34.90 57.16
C GLN A 436 13.25 -34.11 57.90
N GLU A 437 13.14 -32.77 57.87
CA GLU A 437 13.50 -31.71 58.88
C GLU A 437 14.89 -31.71 59.57
N PRO A 438 15.42 -30.57 60.11
CA PRO A 438 14.74 -29.33 60.48
C PRO A 438 15.42 -27.99 60.07
N VAL A 439 14.65 -26.94 60.34
CA VAL A 439 14.90 -25.49 60.37
C VAL A 439 16.18 -25.10 61.11
N GLU A 440 16.96 -24.16 60.55
CA GLU A 440 17.69 -23.17 61.36
C GLU A 440 17.83 -21.80 60.65
N GLU A 441 17.80 -20.75 61.46
CA GLU A 441 17.39 -19.38 61.17
C GLU A 441 18.53 -18.39 60.78
N LYS A 442 18.14 -17.41 59.93
CA LYS A 442 18.49 -15.96 59.94
C LYS A 442 19.90 -15.49 59.51
N PRO A 443 20.09 -14.18 59.18
CA PRO A 443 19.15 -13.05 59.21
C PRO A 443 19.01 -12.22 57.91
N VAL A 444 17.91 -11.48 57.89
CA VAL A 444 17.56 -10.33 57.04
C VAL A 444 18.51 -9.15 57.28
N VAL A 445 19.03 -8.52 56.21
CA VAL A 445 19.46 -7.10 56.22
C VAL A 445 19.25 -6.45 54.82
N THR A 446 18.27 -5.55 54.78
CA THR A 446 18.21 -4.25 54.07
C THR A 446 18.32 -4.18 52.54
N ILE A 447 17.18 -3.85 51.91
CA ILE A 447 17.10 -3.35 50.53
C ILE A 447 17.24 -1.82 50.56
N GLU A 448 18.35 -1.31 50.03
CA GLU A 448 18.45 0.10 49.60
C GLU A 448 17.79 0.29 48.22
N PRO A 449 17.08 1.42 47.98
CA PRO A 449 16.43 1.68 46.72
C PRO A 449 17.45 2.17 45.68
N LYS A 450 17.66 1.39 44.60
CA LYS A 450 18.35 1.90 43.41
C LYS A 450 17.36 2.66 42.51
N PRO A 451 17.75 3.83 42.00
CA PRO A 451 16.82 4.78 41.38
C PRO A 451 16.37 4.34 39.99
N PHE A 452 15.11 4.69 39.71
CA PHE A 452 14.48 4.66 38.40
C PHE A 452 15.38 5.23 37.30
N LYS A 453 15.67 4.44 36.28
CA LYS A 453 15.97 4.96 34.94
C LYS A 453 14.67 5.01 34.16
N SER A 454 14.16 6.21 33.99
CA SER A 454 13.24 6.59 32.93
C SER A 454 13.92 6.41 31.57
N GLU A 455 13.40 5.53 30.72
CA GLU A 455 13.60 5.61 29.26
C GLU A 455 12.42 6.42 28.70
N GLU A 456 12.56 7.74 28.65
CA GLU A 456 12.92 8.51 27.45
C GLU A 456 12.02 8.22 26.23
N VAL A 457 11.05 9.13 26.06
CA VAL A 457 10.44 9.51 24.78
C VAL A 457 11.48 9.43 23.68
N ALA A 458 11.13 8.76 22.57
CA ALA A 458 11.95 8.63 21.37
C ALA A 458 12.75 9.93 21.10
N VAL A 459 14.03 9.88 21.44
CA VAL A 459 14.97 10.95 21.13
C VAL A 459 15.04 10.98 19.62
N SER A 460 14.51 12.05 19.01
CA SER A 460 14.87 12.46 17.66
C SER A 460 16.38 12.28 17.52
N GLN A 461 16.83 11.30 16.74
CA GLN A 461 18.25 11.07 16.49
C GLN A 461 18.83 12.41 16.03
N LYS A 462 19.64 13.03 16.88
CA LYS A 462 20.34 14.26 16.50
C LYS A 462 21.32 13.83 15.44
N ILE A 463 21.14 14.31 14.21
CA ILE A 463 22.08 14.12 13.12
C ILE A 463 23.41 14.73 13.58
N THR A 464 24.40 13.87 13.90
CA THR A 464 25.67 14.31 14.50
C THR A 464 26.79 14.47 13.48
N SER A 465 26.59 13.95 12.26
CA SER A 465 27.56 14.07 11.16
C SER A 465 26.87 14.26 9.81
N GLN A 466 27.57 14.91 8.87
CA GLN A 466 27.09 15.13 7.50
C GLN A 466 26.88 13.82 6.72
N GLN A 467 27.68 12.79 7.02
CA GLN A 467 27.54 11.45 6.40
C GLN A 467 26.31 10.71 6.93
N GLU A 468 26.01 10.82 8.22
CA GLU A 468 24.79 10.29 8.83
C GLU A 468 23.54 11.01 8.27
N ALA A 469 23.59 12.34 8.11
CA ALA A 469 22.55 13.13 7.48
C ALA A 469 22.21 12.62 6.06
N GLY A 470 23.24 12.38 5.24
CA GLY A 470 23.07 11.89 3.88
C GLY A 470 22.47 10.47 3.82
N LYS A 471 22.88 9.59 4.73
CA LYS A 471 22.31 8.23 4.83
C LYS A 471 20.84 8.28 5.26
N THR A 472 20.53 9.00 6.33
CA THR A 472 19.15 9.14 6.84
C THR A 472 18.23 9.77 5.79
N LEU A 473 18.74 10.73 5.01
CA LEU A 473 17.99 11.36 3.94
C LEU A 473 17.72 10.41 2.76
N ASN A 474 18.73 9.64 2.33
CA ASN A 474 18.54 8.62 1.30
C ASN A 474 17.54 7.53 1.74
N ASP A 475 17.64 7.06 2.99
CA ASP A 475 16.68 6.11 3.56
C ASP A 475 15.26 6.70 3.61
N GLY A 476 15.14 8.00 3.89
CA GLY A 476 13.89 8.74 3.85
C GLY A 476 13.30 8.84 2.44
N LEU A 477 14.13 9.13 1.43
CA LEU A 477 13.70 9.23 0.03
C LEU A 477 13.27 7.87 -0.54
N LEU A 478 13.93 6.77 -0.13
CA LEU A 478 13.48 5.41 -0.45
C LEU A 478 12.08 5.14 0.10
N LYS A 479 11.83 5.46 1.38
CA LYS A 479 10.50 5.34 1.99
C LYS A 479 9.46 6.22 1.31
N ILE A 480 9.83 7.44 0.90
CA ILE A 480 8.96 8.33 0.13
C ILE A 480 8.61 7.68 -1.22
N SER A 481 9.57 7.06 -1.91
CA SER A 481 9.31 6.38 -3.18
C SER A 481 8.36 5.18 -3.03
N GLU A 482 8.51 4.39 -1.96
CA GLU A 482 7.64 3.24 -1.66
C GLU A 482 6.22 3.68 -1.32
N ALA A 483 6.08 4.70 -0.47
CA ALA A 483 4.80 5.29 -0.12
C ALA A 483 4.12 5.95 -1.33
N SER A 484 4.89 6.64 -2.18
CA SER A 484 4.38 7.25 -3.41
C SER A 484 3.87 6.18 -4.36
N TYR A 485 4.62 5.10 -4.56
CA TYR A 485 4.17 3.98 -5.40
C TYR A 485 2.87 3.34 -4.90
N PHE A 486 2.73 3.16 -3.59
CA PHE A 486 1.49 2.64 -2.99
C PHE A 486 0.30 3.60 -3.21
N LEU A 487 0.48 4.90 -2.97
CA LEU A 487 -0.56 5.91 -3.19
C LEU A 487 -0.93 6.04 -4.68
N TRP A 488 0.03 5.88 -5.57
CA TRP A 488 -0.17 5.89 -7.02
C TRP A 488 -1.10 4.75 -7.48
N GLN A 489 -0.96 3.56 -6.88
CA GLN A 489 -1.83 2.41 -7.18
C GLN A 489 -3.28 2.64 -6.75
N GLN A 490 -3.51 3.49 -5.74
CA GLN A 490 -4.86 3.82 -5.26
C GLN A 490 -5.53 4.91 -6.10
N ASP A 491 -4.79 5.94 -6.51
CA ASP A 491 -5.31 7.02 -7.35
C ASP A 491 -4.27 7.52 -8.38
N LEU A 492 -4.41 7.03 -9.61
CA LEU A 492 -3.58 7.43 -10.76
C LEU A 492 -3.76 8.91 -11.15
N ALA A 493 -4.80 9.60 -10.68
CA ALA A 493 -5.03 11.02 -10.98
C ALA A 493 -4.36 11.97 -9.98
N SER A 494 -3.74 11.46 -8.92
CA SER A 494 -3.17 12.28 -7.85
C SER A 494 -1.84 12.93 -8.28
N PRO A 495 -1.76 14.28 -8.37
CA PRO A 495 -0.55 14.96 -8.85
C PRO A 495 0.63 14.84 -7.90
N GLN A 496 0.38 14.77 -6.59
CA GLN A 496 1.42 14.75 -5.56
C GLN A 496 2.32 13.53 -5.68
N VAL A 497 1.75 12.42 -6.13
CA VAL A 497 2.47 11.16 -6.24
C VAL A 497 3.51 11.21 -7.35
N TYR A 498 3.19 11.83 -8.48
CA TYR A 498 4.14 12.06 -9.57
C TYR A 498 5.29 12.98 -9.17
N ARG A 499 5.01 14.01 -8.34
CA ARG A 499 6.03 14.93 -7.81
C ARG A 499 6.99 14.22 -6.86
N LEU A 500 6.46 13.45 -5.92
CA LEU A 500 7.27 12.72 -4.94
C LEU A 500 8.17 11.68 -5.61
N THR A 501 7.66 10.93 -6.60
CA THR A 501 8.46 9.97 -7.37
C THR A 501 9.65 10.63 -8.05
N ARG A 502 9.44 11.78 -8.71
CA ARG A 502 10.48 12.53 -9.42
C ARG A 502 11.47 13.23 -8.47
N THR A 503 10.95 13.77 -7.36
CA THR A 503 11.78 14.32 -6.28
C THR A 503 12.71 13.24 -5.73
N ALA A 504 12.19 12.06 -5.39
CA ALA A 504 12.99 10.95 -4.87
C ALA A 504 14.02 10.45 -5.91
N ALA A 505 13.64 10.35 -7.18
CA ALA A 505 14.52 9.90 -8.25
C ALA A 505 15.68 10.87 -8.54
N TRP A 506 15.43 12.19 -8.49
CA TRP A 506 16.41 13.19 -8.90
C TRP A 506 17.07 13.94 -7.74
N TYR A 507 16.67 13.72 -6.49
CA TYR A 507 17.25 14.43 -5.34
C TYR A 507 18.78 14.33 -5.28
N ALA A 508 19.32 13.13 -5.50
CA ALA A 508 20.76 12.87 -5.42
C ALA A 508 21.55 13.34 -6.67
N VAL A 509 20.85 13.82 -7.72
CA VAL A 509 21.46 14.22 -8.99
C VAL A 509 21.70 15.74 -8.98
N ASN A 510 22.94 16.13 -8.72
CA ASN A 510 23.34 17.53 -8.63
C ASN A 510 24.18 18.03 -9.82
N GLU A 511 24.78 17.12 -10.58
CA GLU A 511 25.65 17.42 -11.73
C GLU A 511 25.30 16.54 -12.92
N LEU A 512 25.69 16.98 -14.12
CA LEU A 512 25.56 16.17 -15.33
C LEU A 512 26.44 14.92 -15.23
N PRO A 513 25.98 13.76 -15.73
CA PRO A 513 26.81 12.57 -15.72
C PRO A 513 28.06 12.76 -16.60
N PRO A 514 29.21 12.18 -16.20
CA PRO A 514 30.46 12.35 -16.94
C PRO A 514 30.32 11.79 -18.36
N ALA A 515 30.58 12.65 -19.34
CA ALA A 515 30.42 12.36 -20.76
C ALA A 515 31.70 12.67 -21.55
N THR A 516 32.01 11.81 -22.52
CA THR A 516 33.05 12.06 -23.53
C THR A 516 32.34 12.22 -24.88
N ASN A 517 32.45 13.37 -25.54
CA ASN A 517 31.72 13.66 -26.79
C ASN A 517 30.20 13.41 -26.70
N SER A 518 29.55 13.90 -25.63
CA SER A 518 28.12 13.70 -25.34
C SER A 518 27.68 12.25 -25.10
N GLN A 519 28.62 11.32 -24.97
CA GLN A 519 28.36 9.91 -24.64
C GLN A 519 28.73 9.60 -23.19
N THR A 520 27.77 9.08 -22.43
CA THR A 520 27.93 8.70 -21.03
C THR A 520 28.29 7.23 -20.90
N ARG A 521 28.83 6.83 -19.74
CA ARG A 521 29.05 5.41 -19.38
C ARG A 521 27.81 4.73 -18.81
N ILE A 522 26.65 5.37 -18.89
CA ILE A 522 25.39 4.88 -18.32
C ILE A 522 24.81 3.83 -19.28
N PRO A 523 24.43 2.64 -18.77
CA PRO A 523 23.84 1.60 -19.62
C PRO A 523 22.50 2.04 -20.18
N PRO A 524 22.19 1.74 -21.45
CA PRO A 524 20.91 2.08 -22.05
C PRO A 524 19.76 1.24 -21.48
N PRO A 525 18.51 1.70 -21.64
CA PRO A 525 17.33 0.87 -21.40
C PRO A 525 17.33 -0.36 -22.32
N ALA A 526 16.94 -1.51 -21.78
CA ALA A 526 16.90 -2.76 -22.53
C ALA A 526 15.95 -2.67 -23.73
N THR A 527 16.33 -3.27 -24.87
CA THR A 527 15.54 -3.23 -26.11
C THR A 527 14.12 -3.77 -25.94
N GLN A 528 13.93 -4.77 -25.07
CA GLN A 528 12.62 -5.31 -24.72
C GLN A 528 11.71 -4.26 -24.07
N VAL A 529 12.26 -3.41 -23.19
CA VAL A 529 11.52 -2.32 -22.52
C VAL A 529 11.13 -1.24 -23.53
N LYS A 530 12.04 -0.86 -24.42
CA LYS A 530 11.76 0.09 -25.52
C LYS A 530 10.62 -0.43 -26.40
N ASN A 531 10.69 -1.70 -26.81
CA ASN A 531 9.66 -2.34 -27.64
C ASN A 531 8.31 -2.44 -26.93
N LEU A 532 8.29 -2.78 -25.64
CA LEU A 532 7.06 -2.83 -24.84
C LEU A 532 6.35 -1.47 -24.81
N LEU A 533 7.09 -0.40 -24.50
CA LEU A 533 6.52 0.96 -24.42
C LEU A 533 6.01 1.46 -25.78
N LEU A 534 6.75 1.17 -26.85
CA LEU A 534 6.32 1.51 -28.22
C LEU A 534 5.05 0.74 -28.62
N ASN A 535 4.97 -0.56 -28.31
CA ASN A 535 3.78 -1.36 -28.57
C ASN A 535 2.57 -0.84 -27.80
N LEU A 536 2.70 -0.53 -26.50
CA LEU A 536 1.61 0.03 -25.69
C LEU A 536 1.16 1.40 -26.22
N LYS A 537 2.10 2.26 -26.63
CA LYS A 537 1.80 3.56 -27.24
C LYS A 537 1.01 3.42 -28.55
N ASN A 538 1.38 2.47 -29.40
CA ASN A 538 0.75 2.23 -30.70
C ASN A 538 -0.61 1.53 -30.58
N ASN A 539 -0.76 0.63 -29.59
CA ASN A 539 -2.00 -0.10 -29.35
C ASN A 539 -3.10 0.76 -28.70
N GLY A 540 -2.77 1.95 -28.22
CA GLY A 540 -3.73 2.92 -27.68
C GLY A 540 -4.14 2.69 -26.21
N ASP A 541 -3.54 1.72 -25.52
CA ASP A 541 -3.78 1.49 -24.10
C ASP A 541 -3.00 2.51 -23.24
N ALA A 542 -3.67 3.64 -22.96
CA ALA A 542 -3.08 4.74 -22.21
C ALA A 542 -2.82 4.39 -20.74
N GLU A 543 -3.64 3.54 -20.11
CA GLU A 543 -3.45 3.19 -18.71
C GLU A 543 -2.28 2.21 -18.53
N ALA A 544 -2.16 1.20 -19.40
CA ALA A 544 -1.02 0.29 -19.38
C ALA A 544 0.29 1.01 -19.75
N LEU A 545 0.26 1.96 -20.70
CA LEU A 545 1.40 2.80 -21.03
C LEU A 545 1.83 3.65 -19.84
N LEU A 546 0.88 4.31 -19.17
CA LEU A 546 1.13 5.10 -17.95
C LEU A 546 1.82 4.22 -16.90
N LYS A 547 1.26 3.03 -16.66
CA LYS A 547 1.78 2.14 -15.63
C LYS A 547 3.18 1.63 -15.94
N ALA A 548 3.43 1.27 -17.20
CA ALA A 548 4.71 0.77 -17.65
C ALA A 548 5.80 1.86 -17.65
N ALA A 549 5.48 3.10 -18.02
CA ALA A 549 6.42 4.21 -18.03
C ALA A 549 6.78 4.66 -16.59
N GLU A 550 5.77 4.88 -15.75
CA GLU A 550 5.96 5.45 -14.41
C GLU A 550 6.75 4.54 -13.47
N THR A 551 6.47 3.22 -13.49
CA THR A 551 7.18 2.21 -12.67
C THR A 551 8.68 2.11 -12.96
N ARG A 552 9.13 2.64 -14.10
CA ARG A 552 10.52 2.52 -14.58
C ARG A 552 11.34 3.79 -14.39
N ILE A 553 10.75 4.88 -13.89
CA ILE A 553 11.45 6.16 -13.69
C ILE A 553 12.63 6.00 -12.73
N SER A 554 12.44 5.32 -11.59
CA SER A 554 13.50 5.10 -10.61
C SER A 554 14.64 4.21 -11.13
N GLN A 555 14.38 3.37 -12.13
CA GLN A 555 15.38 2.50 -12.76
C GLN A 555 16.17 3.23 -13.85
N TYR A 556 15.52 4.13 -14.59
CA TYR A 556 16.10 4.87 -15.71
C TYR A 556 15.94 6.38 -15.51
N ILE A 557 16.53 6.91 -14.42
CA ILE A 557 16.37 8.31 -14.00
C ILE A 557 16.79 9.35 -15.06
N PHE A 558 17.66 8.97 -16.00
CA PHE A 558 18.13 9.82 -17.11
C PHE A 558 17.42 9.59 -18.44
N TRP A 559 16.50 8.61 -18.51
CA TRP A 559 15.73 8.37 -19.74
C TRP A 559 14.50 9.27 -19.79
N ILE A 560 14.69 10.45 -20.38
CA ILE A 560 13.70 11.53 -20.37
C ILE A 560 12.43 11.14 -21.16
N ASP A 561 12.56 10.25 -22.15
CA ASP A 561 11.40 9.77 -22.92
C ASP A 561 10.31 9.15 -22.01
N LEU A 562 10.67 8.55 -20.87
CA LEU A 562 9.68 8.00 -19.92
C LEU A 562 8.73 9.08 -19.42
N ASN A 563 9.23 10.27 -19.13
CA ASN A 563 8.41 11.38 -18.65
C ASN A 563 7.45 11.88 -19.74
N ARG A 564 7.91 11.94 -20.99
CA ARG A 564 7.02 12.26 -22.12
C ARG A 564 5.93 11.21 -22.28
N LEU A 565 6.28 9.92 -22.21
CA LEU A 565 5.31 8.83 -22.37
C LEU A 565 4.28 8.83 -21.24
N THR A 566 4.69 9.10 -19.99
CA THR A 566 3.77 9.32 -18.86
C THR A 566 2.84 10.49 -19.15
N ALA A 567 3.35 11.65 -19.59
CA ALA A 567 2.53 12.82 -19.90
C ALA A 567 1.55 12.57 -21.06
N GLU A 568 2.00 11.90 -22.13
CA GLU A 568 1.17 11.51 -23.27
C GLU A 568 0.05 10.54 -22.84
N ALA A 569 0.37 9.58 -21.98
CA ALA A 569 -0.60 8.65 -21.42
C ALA A 569 -1.65 9.36 -20.56
N LEU A 570 -1.24 10.24 -19.65
CA LEU A 570 -2.15 11.04 -18.81
C LEU A 570 -3.06 11.93 -19.65
N SER A 571 -2.54 12.54 -20.72
CA SER A 571 -3.34 13.35 -21.66
C SER A 571 -4.43 12.52 -22.35
N ARG A 572 -4.13 11.27 -22.72
CA ARG A 572 -5.08 10.35 -23.37
C ARG A 572 -6.17 9.84 -22.42
N LEU A 573 -5.91 9.79 -21.11
CA LEU A 573 -6.86 9.33 -20.10
C LEU A 573 -7.93 10.38 -19.73
N GLY A 574 -7.79 11.62 -20.22
CA GLY A 574 -8.82 12.66 -20.15
C GLY A 574 -8.66 13.64 -18.98
N SER A 575 -9.63 14.56 -18.85
CA SER A 575 -9.54 15.75 -17.99
C SER A 575 -9.34 15.47 -16.49
N ARG A 576 -9.69 14.29 -16.00
CA ARG A 576 -9.41 13.89 -14.61
C ARG A 576 -7.91 13.87 -14.30
N PHE A 577 -7.07 13.60 -15.30
CA PHE A 577 -5.63 13.40 -15.15
C PHE A 577 -4.80 14.66 -15.49
N GLU A 578 -5.45 15.77 -15.82
CA GLU A 578 -4.81 17.03 -16.22
C GLU A 578 -3.84 17.54 -15.15
N LYS A 579 -4.25 17.55 -13.87
CA LYS A 579 -3.37 17.97 -12.78
C LYS A 579 -2.13 17.08 -12.61
N ALA A 580 -2.29 15.77 -12.83
CA ALA A 580 -1.19 14.81 -12.78
C ALA A 580 -0.25 15.01 -13.98
N HIS A 581 -0.80 15.27 -15.16
CA HIS A 581 -0.02 15.64 -16.35
C HIS A 581 0.83 16.89 -16.09
N ASP A 582 0.24 17.94 -15.53
CA ASP A 582 0.94 19.20 -15.26
C ASP A 582 2.07 18.99 -14.26
N ALA A 583 1.82 18.20 -13.20
CA ALA A 583 2.86 17.84 -12.23
C ALA A 583 4.06 17.11 -12.89
N VAL A 584 3.81 16.20 -13.83
CA VAL A 584 4.89 15.51 -14.57
C VAL A 584 5.69 16.51 -15.42
N CYS A 585 5.00 17.41 -16.12
CA CYS A 585 5.62 18.43 -16.96
C CYS A 585 6.47 19.41 -16.13
N GLU A 586 5.93 19.94 -15.04
CA GLU A 586 6.61 20.86 -14.13
C GLU A 586 7.90 20.24 -13.55
N GLU A 587 7.83 19.04 -12.99
CA GLU A 587 9.00 18.39 -12.38
C GLU A 587 10.07 18.07 -13.42
N THR A 588 9.67 17.66 -14.63
CA THR A 588 10.61 17.39 -15.73
C THR A 588 11.29 18.68 -16.21
N ALA A 589 10.55 19.78 -16.28
CA ALA A 589 11.12 21.08 -16.58
C ALA A 589 12.12 21.55 -15.51
N PHE A 590 11.84 21.24 -14.24
CA PHE A 590 12.66 21.68 -13.10
C PHE A 590 14.01 20.99 -13.14
N LEU A 591 14.00 19.70 -13.49
CA LEU A 591 15.20 18.92 -13.72
C LEU A 591 16.10 19.56 -14.79
N LEU A 592 15.54 19.93 -15.94
CA LEU A 592 16.30 20.54 -17.03
C LEU A 592 16.82 21.93 -16.69
N GLN A 593 16.04 22.71 -15.93
CA GLN A 593 16.52 24.00 -15.43
C GLN A 593 17.70 23.83 -14.47
N ARG A 594 17.66 22.81 -13.62
CA ARG A 594 18.75 22.48 -12.68
C ARG A 594 19.97 21.90 -13.39
N LEU A 595 19.77 21.14 -14.46
CA LEU A 595 20.80 20.42 -15.22
C LEU A 595 20.71 20.74 -16.72
N PRO A 596 21.13 21.94 -17.16
CA PRO A 596 21.05 22.34 -18.57
C PRO A 596 21.98 21.48 -19.43
N GLY A 597 21.49 21.00 -20.59
CA GLY A 597 22.24 20.14 -21.51
C GLY A 597 22.10 18.64 -21.23
N LEU A 598 21.29 18.23 -20.23
CA LEU A 598 20.99 16.83 -19.95
C LEU A 598 20.29 16.12 -21.13
N ASP A 599 19.48 16.85 -21.89
CA ASP A 599 18.73 16.36 -23.05
C ASP A 599 19.62 16.11 -24.29
N ASP A 600 20.85 16.63 -24.31
CA ASP A 600 21.82 16.42 -25.39
C ASP A 600 22.76 15.23 -25.17
N LEU A 601 22.66 14.57 -24.02
CA LEU A 601 23.48 13.40 -23.67
C LEU A 601 22.92 12.09 -24.25
N THR A 602 23.81 11.12 -24.39
CA THR A 602 23.53 9.77 -24.89
C THR A 602 24.03 8.69 -23.92
N PHE A 603 23.38 7.54 -23.92
CA PHE A 603 23.80 6.33 -23.21
C PHE A 603 25.06 5.72 -23.83
N SER A 604 25.61 4.68 -23.19
CA SER A 604 26.82 4.00 -23.66
C SER A 604 26.70 3.36 -25.04
N ASP A 605 25.49 3.08 -25.53
CA ASP A 605 25.22 2.53 -26.88
C ASP A 605 24.92 3.61 -27.94
N GLY A 606 24.94 4.90 -27.57
CA GLY A 606 24.56 6.00 -28.44
C GLY A 606 23.06 6.31 -28.49
N THR A 607 22.21 5.57 -27.76
CA THR A 607 20.80 5.94 -27.57
C THR A 607 20.73 7.33 -26.90
N PRO A 608 19.94 8.29 -27.42
CA PRO A 608 19.80 9.59 -26.77
C PRO A 608 18.97 9.51 -25.48
N PHE A 609 19.26 10.36 -24.50
CA PHE A 609 18.44 10.51 -23.29
C PHE A 609 17.05 11.06 -23.61
N ALA A 610 16.98 11.94 -24.61
CA ALA A 610 15.74 12.47 -25.19
C ALA A 610 15.73 12.28 -26.71
N THR A 611 14.76 11.54 -27.21
CA THR A 611 14.47 11.44 -28.65
C THR A 611 14.08 12.81 -29.23
N PRO A 612 14.13 13.02 -30.56
CA PRO A 612 13.73 14.28 -31.18
C PRO A 612 12.32 14.75 -30.78
N ASP A 613 11.35 13.84 -30.72
CA ASP A 613 9.99 14.12 -30.22
C ASP A 613 10.00 14.59 -28.76
N THR A 614 10.84 13.96 -27.93
CA THR A 614 10.99 14.33 -26.53
C THR A 614 11.66 15.69 -26.40
N LYS A 615 12.66 16.02 -27.20
CA LYS A 615 13.24 17.38 -27.23
C LYS A 615 12.20 18.44 -27.60
N GLN A 616 11.31 18.13 -28.55
CA GLN A 616 10.23 19.03 -28.91
C GLN A 616 9.23 19.21 -27.75
N TRP A 617 8.86 18.13 -27.06
CA TRP A 617 8.00 18.20 -25.86
C TRP A 617 8.67 18.95 -24.71
N LEU A 618 9.98 18.74 -24.48
CA LEU A 618 10.74 19.45 -23.44
C LEU A 618 10.75 20.97 -23.67
N ARG A 619 10.84 21.41 -24.92
CA ARG A 619 10.71 22.83 -25.28
C ARG A 619 9.32 23.39 -24.93
N SER A 620 8.27 22.56 -24.98
CA SER A 620 6.91 22.98 -24.64
C SER A 620 6.67 23.14 -23.13
N ILE A 621 7.52 22.55 -22.28
CA ILE A 621 7.34 22.55 -20.81
C ILE A 621 8.40 23.35 -20.04
N ALA A 622 9.44 23.88 -20.70
CA ALA A 622 10.60 24.50 -20.03
C ALA A 622 10.24 25.69 -19.10
N PHE A 623 10.91 25.79 -17.94
CA PHE A 623 10.79 26.92 -17.03
C PHE A 623 11.44 28.18 -17.61
N HIS A 624 10.65 29.24 -17.71
CA HIS A 624 11.14 30.58 -17.99
C HIS A 624 11.37 31.26 -16.62
N GLY A 625 12.62 31.61 -16.27
CA GLY A 625 13.01 32.07 -14.91
C GLY A 625 12.29 33.34 -14.39
N PRO A 626 12.40 33.68 -13.07
CA PRO A 626 11.49 34.62 -12.41
C PRO A 626 11.81 36.12 -12.65
N ARG A 627 10.85 36.78 -13.32
CA ARG A 627 10.23 38.09 -13.04
C ARG A 627 11.12 39.24 -12.54
N ASN A 628 11.55 40.09 -13.48
CA ASN A 628 11.94 41.47 -13.20
C ASN A 628 11.00 42.42 -13.98
N ALA A 629 10.41 43.37 -13.24
CA ALA A 629 9.39 44.32 -13.66
C ALA A 629 9.91 45.48 -14.54
N TYR A 630 10.89 45.21 -15.41
CA TYR A 630 11.43 46.16 -16.40
C TYR A 630 11.81 45.43 -17.69
N ALA A 631 10.90 44.60 -18.18
CA ALA A 631 10.83 44.12 -19.57
C ALA A 631 9.45 43.49 -19.80
N SER A 632 8.39 44.22 -19.44
CA SER A 632 7.00 43.86 -19.76
C SER A 632 6.75 44.12 -21.24
N ALA A 633 7.25 43.27 -22.13
CA ALA A 633 6.93 43.37 -23.56
C ALA A 633 7.01 42.09 -24.40
N ALA A 634 7.41 40.90 -23.89
CA ALA A 634 7.70 39.79 -24.84
C ALA A 634 7.56 38.33 -24.37
N ALA A 635 6.81 38.00 -23.31
CA ALA A 635 6.65 36.58 -22.95
C ALA A 635 5.29 36.21 -22.32
N ASP A 636 4.23 36.90 -22.77
CA ASP A 636 2.86 36.37 -22.71
C ASP A 636 2.59 35.49 -23.95
N GLU A 637 3.60 34.83 -24.55
CA GLU A 637 3.48 34.35 -25.93
C GLU A 637 3.19 32.84 -26.08
N THR A 638 3.37 31.89 -25.16
CA THR A 638 3.18 30.46 -25.56
C THR A 638 1.76 29.87 -25.38
N GLY A 639 0.96 30.38 -24.43
CA GLY A 639 -0.49 30.11 -24.38
C GLY A 639 -1.30 31.12 -25.20
N GLU A 640 -0.78 32.33 -25.30
CA GLU A 640 -1.42 33.48 -25.93
C GLU A 640 -1.00 33.69 -27.38
N GLU A 641 0.17 33.24 -27.85
CA GLU A 641 0.39 33.03 -29.30
C GLU A 641 -0.43 31.85 -29.78
N ASN A 642 -0.73 30.84 -28.99
CA ASN A 642 -1.60 29.76 -29.48
C ASN A 642 -3.05 30.27 -29.67
N ILE A 643 -3.51 31.15 -28.77
CA ILE A 643 -4.80 31.83 -28.89
C ILE A 643 -4.75 32.95 -29.95
N GLU A 644 -3.76 33.85 -29.95
CA GLU A 644 -3.59 34.91 -30.94
C GLU A 644 -3.23 34.38 -32.33
N GLN A 645 -2.45 33.31 -32.49
CA GLN A 645 -2.19 32.66 -33.78
C GLN A 645 -3.44 31.93 -34.26
N SER A 646 -4.20 31.30 -33.37
CA SER A 646 -5.53 30.77 -33.70
C SER A 646 -6.46 31.91 -34.14
N ILE A 647 -6.50 33.03 -33.42
CA ILE A 647 -7.28 34.22 -33.77
C ILE A 647 -6.78 34.81 -35.09
N LYS A 648 -5.47 34.97 -35.32
CA LYS A 648 -4.86 35.48 -36.57
C LYS A 648 -5.17 34.57 -37.75
N LYS A 649 -5.10 33.25 -37.58
CA LYS A 649 -5.51 32.27 -38.60
C LYS A 649 -6.99 32.40 -38.92
N ASN A 650 -7.84 32.48 -37.90
CA ASN A 650 -9.28 32.67 -38.07
C ASN A 650 -9.62 34.05 -38.66
N ILE A 651 -8.83 35.10 -38.39
CA ILE A 651 -8.94 36.41 -39.04
C ILE A 651 -8.68 36.28 -40.54
N GLY A 652 -7.68 35.50 -40.94
CA GLY A 652 -7.44 35.19 -42.36
C GLY A 652 -8.65 34.50 -43.01
N GLU A 653 -9.26 33.53 -42.32
CA GLU A 653 -10.46 32.84 -42.80
C GLU A 653 -11.68 33.78 -42.88
N MET A 654 -11.89 34.63 -41.87
CA MET A 654 -12.91 35.68 -41.85
C MET A 654 -12.76 36.64 -43.04
N GLN A 655 -11.55 37.18 -43.24
CA GLN A 655 -11.26 38.09 -44.34
C GLN A 655 -11.48 37.42 -45.70
N SER A 656 -11.20 36.11 -45.82
CA SER A 656 -11.50 35.34 -47.03
C SER A 656 -13.00 35.22 -47.30
N LEU A 657 -13.82 35.01 -46.26
CA LEU A 657 -15.28 34.93 -46.37
C LEU A 657 -15.89 36.28 -46.75
N VAL A 658 -15.33 37.38 -46.20
CA VAL A 658 -15.74 38.74 -46.55
C VAL A 658 -15.37 39.07 -48.00
N ARG A 659 -14.16 38.72 -48.48
CA ARG A 659 -13.76 38.89 -49.89
C ARG A 659 -14.65 38.10 -50.85
N ARG A 660 -15.25 37.01 -50.38
CA ARG A 660 -16.24 36.19 -51.10
C ARG A 660 -17.68 36.71 -50.97
N GLY A 661 -17.90 37.88 -50.36
CA GLY A 661 -19.21 38.52 -50.19
C GLY A 661 -20.09 37.91 -49.11
N LYS A 662 -19.57 37.01 -48.25
CA LYS A 662 -20.33 36.30 -47.21
C LYS A 662 -20.10 36.91 -45.82
N LEU A 663 -20.48 38.18 -45.65
CA LEU A 663 -20.28 38.93 -44.39
C LEU A 663 -21.06 38.31 -43.20
N ILE A 664 -22.29 37.84 -43.44
CA ILE A 664 -23.13 37.22 -42.40
C ILE A 664 -22.47 35.96 -41.85
N ASN A 665 -21.98 35.08 -42.72
CA ASN A 665 -21.31 33.84 -42.32
C ASN A 665 -20.03 34.12 -41.52
N ALA A 666 -19.29 35.19 -41.85
CA ALA A 666 -18.13 35.60 -41.07
C ALA A 666 -18.53 36.07 -39.65
N MET A 667 -19.64 36.81 -39.52
CA MET A 667 -20.15 37.24 -38.21
C MET A 667 -20.71 36.06 -37.38
N GLU A 668 -21.42 35.12 -38.01
CA GLU A 668 -21.91 33.89 -37.34
C GLU A 668 -20.75 33.05 -36.79
N MET A 669 -19.67 32.93 -37.56
CA MET A 669 -18.47 32.21 -37.13
C MET A 669 -17.86 32.84 -35.87
N VAL A 670 -17.75 34.17 -35.81
CA VAL A 670 -17.23 34.87 -34.61
C VAL A 670 -18.18 34.74 -33.44
N GLN A 671 -19.49 34.85 -33.65
CA GLN A 671 -20.46 34.67 -32.57
C GLN A 671 -20.43 33.26 -31.99
N GLN A 672 -20.23 32.23 -32.83
CA GLN A 672 -20.05 30.87 -32.37
C GLN A 672 -18.76 30.72 -31.55
N LYS A 673 -17.67 31.37 -31.96
CA LYS A 673 -16.41 31.39 -31.20
C LYS A 673 -16.58 32.11 -29.86
N LEU A 674 -17.20 33.29 -29.84
CA LEU A 674 -17.49 34.06 -28.62
C LEU A 674 -18.33 33.29 -27.60
N ARG A 675 -19.23 32.39 -28.03
CA ARG A 675 -20.02 31.52 -27.14
C ARG A 675 -19.21 30.38 -26.52
N ASN A 676 -18.13 29.98 -27.19
CA ASN A 676 -17.32 28.83 -26.82
C ASN A 676 -15.96 29.23 -26.20
N CYS A 677 -15.72 30.51 -25.95
CA CYS A 677 -14.50 31.00 -25.31
C CYS A 677 -14.45 30.59 -23.83
N SER A 678 -13.27 30.17 -23.37
CA SER A 678 -13.03 29.72 -21.99
C SER A 678 -12.53 30.83 -21.08
N SER A 679 -12.03 31.96 -21.64
CA SER A 679 -11.47 33.07 -20.86
C SER A 679 -12.00 34.45 -21.27
N HIS A 680 -11.99 35.40 -20.33
CA HIS A 680 -12.47 36.76 -20.56
C HIS A 680 -11.54 37.57 -21.48
N ARG A 681 -10.22 37.32 -21.42
CA ARG A 681 -9.23 37.93 -22.32
C ARG A 681 -9.42 37.48 -23.77
N GLU A 682 -9.72 36.20 -23.98
CA GLU A 682 -10.05 35.66 -25.30
C GLU A 682 -11.33 36.30 -25.88
N ILE A 683 -12.37 36.48 -25.05
CA ILE A 683 -13.59 37.20 -25.45
C ILE A 683 -13.28 38.63 -25.92
N LEU A 684 -12.39 39.34 -25.22
CA LEU A 684 -11.99 40.69 -25.56
C LEU A 684 -11.18 40.75 -26.87
N LEU A 685 -10.24 39.82 -27.07
CA LEU A 685 -9.46 39.71 -28.31
C LEU A 685 -10.35 39.40 -29.53
N TRP A 686 -11.34 38.51 -29.40
CA TRP A 686 -12.31 38.23 -30.47
C TRP A 686 -13.21 39.43 -30.79
N ARG A 687 -13.62 40.20 -29.77
CA ARG A 687 -14.40 41.44 -29.97
C ARG A 687 -13.60 42.50 -30.72
N LEU A 688 -12.31 42.65 -30.42
CA LEU A 688 -11.43 43.56 -31.15
C LEU A 688 -11.19 43.10 -32.59
N ALA A 689 -10.93 41.80 -32.80
CA ALA A 689 -10.75 41.23 -34.14
C ALA A 689 -11.99 41.44 -35.03
N LEU A 690 -13.19 41.23 -34.47
CA LEU A 690 -14.45 41.51 -35.14
C LEU A 690 -14.60 42.99 -35.50
N SER A 691 -14.28 43.87 -34.54
CA SER A 691 -14.42 45.32 -34.71
C SER A 691 -13.46 45.86 -35.78
N GLN A 692 -12.21 45.38 -35.78
CA GLN A 692 -11.22 45.72 -36.82
C GLN A 692 -11.71 45.31 -38.21
N MET A 693 -12.17 44.08 -38.37
CA MET A 693 -12.72 43.59 -39.66
C MET A 693 -13.90 44.46 -40.13
N LEU A 694 -14.81 44.82 -39.23
CA LEU A 694 -15.97 45.66 -39.59
C LEU A 694 -15.56 47.08 -39.99
N ILE A 695 -14.51 47.64 -39.38
CA ILE A 695 -13.96 48.95 -39.76
C ILE A 695 -13.25 48.86 -41.11
N ASP A 696 -12.39 47.85 -41.32
CA ASP A 696 -11.66 47.64 -42.58
C ASP A 696 -12.59 47.46 -43.79
N THR A 697 -13.79 46.94 -43.55
CA THR A 697 -14.83 46.72 -44.57
C THR A 697 -15.76 47.93 -44.76
N GLY A 698 -15.47 49.05 -44.09
CA GLY A 698 -16.25 50.29 -44.15
C GLY A 698 -17.60 50.21 -43.43
N LYS A 699 -17.80 49.22 -42.56
CA LYS A 699 -19.02 48.98 -41.78
C LYS A 699 -18.85 49.38 -40.30
N SER A 700 -18.19 50.51 -40.03
CA SER A 700 -17.85 50.99 -38.68
C SER A 700 -19.05 51.09 -37.73
N LYS A 701 -20.26 51.38 -38.24
CA LYS A 701 -21.50 51.41 -37.43
C LYS A 701 -21.79 50.10 -36.69
N LEU A 702 -21.47 48.97 -37.30
CA LEU A 702 -21.73 47.65 -36.72
C LEU A 702 -20.71 47.28 -35.64
N ALA A 703 -19.55 47.93 -35.62
CA ALA A 703 -18.50 47.71 -34.61
C ALA A 703 -18.78 48.43 -33.29
N LEU A 704 -19.58 49.50 -33.29
CA LEU A 704 -19.78 50.38 -32.13
C LEU A 704 -20.24 49.65 -30.86
N PRO A 705 -21.22 48.72 -30.87
CA PRO A 705 -21.64 48.04 -29.65
C PRO A 705 -20.55 47.14 -29.05
N HIS A 706 -19.68 46.60 -29.90
CA HIS A 706 -18.55 45.78 -29.45
C HIS A 706 -17.44 46.65 -28.86
N LEU A 707 -17.13 47.78 -29.49
CA LEU A 707 -16.13 48.72 -29.03
C LEU A 707 -16.55 49.41 -27.73
N GLU A 708 -17.82 49.79 -27.56
CA GLU A 708 -18.33 50.32 -26.30
C GLU A 708 -18.16 49.33 -25.14
N GLN A 709 -18.38 48.04 -25.40
CA GLN A 709 -18.15 47.02 -24.39
C GLN A 709 -16.66 46.86 -24.07
N VAL A 710 -15.78 46.88 -25.09
CA VAL A 710 -14.33 46.85 -24.88
C VAL A 710 -13.86 48.03 -24.04
N LEU A 711 -14.35 49.24 -24.28
CA LEU A 711 -14.02 50.42 -23.47
C LEU A 711 -14.44 50.25 -22.00
N LYS A 712 -15.65 49.72 -21.75
CA LYS A 712 -16.11 49.42 -20.38
C LYS A 712 -15.24 48.37 -19.69
N ASP A 713 -14.81 47.37 -20.43
CA ASP A 713 -13.98 46.29 -19.88
C ASP A 713 -12.55 46.78 -19.62
N ILE A 714 -11.99 47.66 -20.46
CA ILE A 714 -10.72 48.35 -20.18
C ILE A 714 -10.81 49.11 -18.85
N ASP A 715 -11.89 49.84 -18.62
CA ASP A 715 -12.11 50.60 -17.38
C ASP A 715 -12.30 49.69 -16.17
N LYS A 716 -13.10 48.63 -16.32
CA LYS A 716 -13.44 47.71 -15.24
C LYS A 716 -12.23 46.91 -14.75
N TYR A 717 -11.35 46.49 -15.67
CA TYR A 717 -10.18 45.68 -15.37
C TYR A 717 -8.87 46.49 -15.27
N TRP A 718 -8.96 47.82 -15.33
CA TRP A 718 -7.81 48.73 -15.21
C TRP A 718 -6.70 48.40 -16.21
N LEU A 719 -7.09 48.09 -17.45
CA LEU A 719 -6.14 47.66 -18.49
C LEU A 719 -5.21 48.80 -18.94
N GLU A 720 -5.55 50.06 -18.67
CA GLU A 720 -4.65 51.20 -18.90
C GLU A 720 -3.31 51.04 -18.13
N GLU A 721 -3.32 50.43 -16.93
CA GLU A 721 -2.12 50.21 -16.13
C GLU A 721 -1.54 48.80 -16.30
N TYR A 722 -2.40 47.80 -16.47
CA TYR A 722 -2.00 46.39 -16.49
C TYR A 722 -1.61 45.86 -17.89
N ASP A 723 -2.23 46.37 -18.95
CA ASP A 723 -1.94 46.01 -20.36
C ASP A 723 -2.17 47.23 -21.29
N PRO A 724 -1.25 48.20 -21.27
CA PRO A 724 -1.42 49.47 -21.98
C PRO A 724 -1.47 49.29 -23.50
N ASP A 725 -0.82 48.25 -24.04
CA ASP A 725 -0.82 47.96 -25.46
C ASP A 725 -2.20 47.49 -25.94
N PHE A 726 -2.87 46.62 -25.19
CA PHE A 726 -4.25 46.23 -25.48
C PHE A 726 -5.20 47.43 -25.36
N ALA A 727 -5.08 48.21 -24.29
CA ALA A 727 -5.90 49.40 -24.08
C ALA A 727 -5.75 50.40 -25.24
N MET A 728 -4.51 50.64 -25.68
CA MET A 728 -4.19 51.49 -26.83
C MET A 728 -4.82 50.98 -28.13
N ARG A 729 -4.76 49.67 -28.42
CA ARG A 729 -5.41 49.08 -29.60
C ARG A 729 -6.93 49.28 -29.55
N GLY A 730 -7.55 49.07 -28.38
CA GLY A 730 -8.98 49.29 -28.17
C GLY A 730 -9.40 50.75 -28.37
N TYR A 731 -8.64 51.70 -27.80
CA TYR A 731 -8.92 53.12 -27.96
C TYR A 731 -8.76 53.60 -29.40
N LYS A 732 -7.71 53.16 -30.11
CA LYS A 732 -7.52 53.53 -31.53
C LYS A 732 -8.68 53.07 -32.40
N LEU A 733 -9.15 51.83 -32.21
CA LEU A 733 -10.29 51.32 -32.96
C LEU A 733 -11.60 52.00 -32.61
N ALA A 734 -11.81 52.30 -31.32
CA ALA A 734 -12.96 53.08 -30.88
C ALA A 734 -12.94 54.49 -31.48
N TRP A 735 -11.78 55.16 -31.50
CA TRP A 735 -11.64 56.49 -32.11
C TRP A 735 -11.94 56.47 -33.61
N LEU A 736 -11.35 55.55 -34.38
CA LEU A 736 -11.63 55.40 -35.82
C LEU A 736 -13.12 55.11 -36.08
N ALA A 737 -13.74 54.28 -35.24
CA ALA A 737 -15.15 53.98 -35.37
C ALA A 737 -16.04 55.18 -35.04
N PHE A 738 -15.72 55.99 -34.02
CA PHE A 738 -16.47 57.18 -33.63
C PHE A 738 -16.24 58.36 -34.57
N ASP A 739 -15.02 58.59 -35.04
CA ASP A 739 -14.68 59.68 -35.97
C ASP A 739 -15.31 59.46 -37.35
N SER A 740 -15.39 58.20 -37.79
CA SER A 740 -16.12 57.84 -39.02
C SER A 740 -17.65 57.97 -38.91
N GLN A 741 -18.21 58.26 -37.72
CA GLN A 741 -19.64 58.50 -37.55
C GLN A 741 -20.01 59.98 -37.62
N ALA A 742 -21.06 60.27 -38.38
CA ALA A 742 -21.71 61.57 -38.36
C ALA A 742 -22.57 61.71 -37.09
N GLY A 743 -22.20 62.63 -36.20
CA GLY A 743 -23.00 62.99 -35.03
C GLY A 743 -22.17 63.65 -33.94
N GLN A 744 -22.69 64.71 -33.32
CA GLN A 744 -21.96 65.46 -32.31
C GLN A 744 -21.58 64.61 -31.09
N LEU A 745 -22.47 63.69 -30.68
CA LEU A 745 -22.22 62.74 -29.59
C LEU A 745 -21.05 61.78 -29.88
N PHE A 746 -20.84 61.38 -31.14
CA PHE A 746 -19.69 60.55 -31.52
C PHE A 746 -18.41 61.36 -31.60
N LYS A 747 -18.48 62.65 -32.00
CA LYS A 747 -17.33 63.55 -31.94
C LYS A 747 -16.87 63.80 -30.51
N GLU A 748 -17.78 64.02 -29.58
CA GLU A 748 -17.47 64.18 -28.15
C GLU A 748 -16.83 62.91 -27.58
N ARG A 749 -17.36 61.74 -27.91
CA ARG A 749 -16.75 60.46 -27.52
C ARG A 749 -15.41 60.20 -28.18
N ALA A 750 -15.24 60.58 -29.44
CA ALA A 750 -13.96 60.51 -30.13
C ALA A 750 -12.94 61.41 -29.44
N THR A 751 -13.31 62.64 -29.06
CA THR A 751 -12.42 63.51 -28.28
C THR A 751 -12.10 62.92 -26.92
N ASP A 752 -13.06 62.31 -26.22
CA ASP A 752 -12.82 61.72 -24.90
C ASP A 752 -11.85 60.53 -24.99
N VAL A 753 -12.05 59.64 -25.97
CA VAL A 753 -11.11 58.53 -26.26
C VAL A 753 -9.74 59.07 -26.68
N LEU A 754 -9.68 60.13 -27.49
CA LEU A 754 -8.43 60.76 -27.92
C LEU A 754 -7.65 61.34 -26.73
N HIS A 755 -8.35 61.93 -25.75
CA HIS A 755 -7.72 62.39 -24.51
C HIS A 755 -7.15 61.24 -23.69
N ARG A 756 -7.84 60.09 -23.66
CA ARG A 756 -7.34 58.86 -22.98
C ARG A 756 -6.14 58.26 -23.70
N ILE A 757 -6.14 58.24 -25.03
CA ILE A 757 -4.94 57.90 -25.83
C ILE A 757 -3.78 58.82 -25.44
N GLY A 758 -4.02 60.14 -25.35
CA GLY A 758 -2.98 61.10 -24.99
C GLY A 758 -2.40 60.91 -23.58
N ARG A 759 -3.14 60.31 -22.66
CA ARG A 759 -2.62 59.95 -21.32
C ARG A 759 -1.64 58.78 -21.36
N LEU A 760 -1.85 57.84 -22.27
CA LEU A 760 -0.97 56.68 -22.46
C LEU A 760 0.21 57.00 -23.41
N ASP A 761 -0.06 57.70 -24.51
CA ASP A 761 0.90 58.08 -25.54
C ASP A 761 0.48 59.40 -26.23
N MET A 762 1.05 60.51 -25.74
CA MET A 762 0.82 61.86 -26.28
C MET A 762 1.23 62.00 -27.77
N PRO A 763 2.39 61.49 -28.22
CA PRO A 763 2.75 61.46 -29.64
C PRO A 763 1.69 60.82 -30.54
N GLU A 764 1.08 59.70 -30.13
CA GLU A 764 0.03 59.05 -30.91
C GLU A 764 -1.27 59.86 -30.97
N MET A 765 -1.64 60.56 -29.89
CA MET A 765 -2.77 61.52 -29.91
C MET A 765 -2.53 62.66 -30.92
N VAL A 766 -1.30 63.18 -31.02
CA VAL A 766 -0.95 64.21 -32.00
C VAL A 766 -0.95 63.68 -33.43
N ARG A 767 -0.56 62.41 -33.65
CA ARG A 767 -0.64 61.76 -34.97
C ARG A 767 -2.10 61.59 -35.41
N LEU A 768 -2.97 61.13 -34.52
CA LEU A 768 -4.38 60.89 -34.82
C LEU A 768 -5.20 62.18 -34.92
N SER A 769 -4.81 63.26 -34.25
CA SER A 769 -5.49 64.57 -34.37
C SER A 769 -5.01 65.42 -35.57
N LYS A 770 -3.87 65.05 -36.19
CA LYS A 770 -3.33 65.70 -37.40
C LYS A 770 -3.67 64.99 -38.70
N GLY A 771 -4.08 63.72 -38.63
CA GLY A 771 -4.70 62.99 -39.74
C GLY A 771 -6.17 63.35 -39.83
#